data_AF-A0A0Q9YMR0-F1
#
_entry.id   AF-A0A0Q9YMR0-F1
#
_cell.length_a   1.000
_cell.length_b   1.000
_cell.length_c   1.000
_cell.angle_alpha   90.00
_cell.angle_beta   90.00
_cell.angle_gamma   90.00
#
_symmetry.space_group_name_H-M   'P 1'
#
loop_
_entity.id
_entity.type
_entity.pdbx_description
1 polymer ?
#
loop_
_entity_poly.entity_id
_entity_poly.type
_entity_poly.pdbx_seq_one_letter_code
_entity_poly.pdbx_strand_id
1 'polypeptide(L)'
;MNQSSKESLKLLGKVTKIVFNRPDNGYTVMQVERQDTHKNKVTVVGYFQAVMLGERVHFEGIWQEHPTHGQQFFAKSFTKEQENTTEEKFFIHHIDGVGPSFAQKLQQTFGDDLKEILNKSPQRLKEVSGIGQERYKRIMESWGKHQASHDTLLFLTNCEIGFSTANKIYKHYAEHTLEKISSNPYRLLDEIEGVGFHTAELLAKHLQIANDDPRRLRAGLMHVMQQETRFGHCGMAYEKCLTQTANLLKIAKAELVNEVDFLVNEKKLMPETLKEQLCLFMPTLWLQEQLISQKIKNLLAGKGSEDTQDLILTLKELEKSLTLSQEQYHALEQALQSPVFVLTGGPGVGKTTSVNTLVEIFKINHLKIALAAPTGRAAKRLQEATKSPAKTIHRLLEFDSFTEKFNFGKYHPLPIDVLIVDEASMLDVPLCAQLLEALPAHARLIFVGDVDQLSSVGPGEVLRSLIVSGQVPYFALKTIFRQEHTSQIVINAHRVNQGMLPDINNEAGVDFYQVKANEPADFLRKIAIIVGERLPARFSFSSEEIQVISPMNIGPLGVNNLNKILQETLNPGTAHKAKIKQYDGFLREGDKVIQVVNNYEKNVFNGDIGKIISIDEEHAKVKVEFEQHNIIEYLAKELDQLQLAYAITVHKSQGSEYPAVVVVLSMAQKTMLKRNLLYTAITRGKKCVVLLCEEQALRLAVNTHEVATRINKLEEWLHEY
;
A
#
# COMPACT_ATOMS: atom_id res chain seq x y z
N MET A 1 -22.03 -21.76 -27.71
CA MET A 1 -23.20 -21.11 -28.33
C MET A 1 -24.38 -21.21 -27.38
N ASN A 2 -24.79 -20.07 -26.82
CA ASN A 2 -26.16 -19.68 -26.40
C ASN A 2 -26.02 -18.35 -25.65
N GLN A 3 -25.67 -17.28 -26.38
CA GLN A 3 -25.93 -15.92 -25.93
C GLN A 3 -27.36 -15.60 -26.35
N SER A 4 -28.31 -15.74 -25.44
CA SER A 4 -29.59 -15.06 -25.61
C SER A 4 -29.33 -13.56 -25.46
N SER A 5 -29.62 -12.83 -26.54
CA SER A 5 -29.66 -11.38 -26.59
C SER A 5 -30.73 -10.88 -25.61
N LYS A 6 -30.35 -10.59 -24.37
CA LYS A 6 -31.19 -9.81 -23.45
C LYS A 6 -31.37 -8.42 -24.07
N GLU A 7 -32.59 -8.10 -24.49
CA GLU A 7 -32.96 -6.78 -25.00
C GLU A 7 -32.54 -5.68 -24.00
N SER A 8 -31.88 -4.64 -24.51
CA SER A 8 -31.52 -3.46 -23.73
C SER A 8 -32.79 -2.67 -23.43
N LEU A 9 -33.11 -2.51 -22.15
CA LEU A 9 -34.28 -1.77 -21.68
C LEU A 9 -33.90 -0.32 -21.42
N LYS A 10 -34.87 0.59 -21.57
CA LYS A 10 -34.72 2.01 -21.25
C LYS A 10 -35.38 2.31 -19.90
N LEU A 11 -34.71 3.08 -19.06
CA LEU A 11 -35.20 3.52 -17.76
C LEU A 11 -34.98 5.03 -17.63
N LEU A 12 -36.05 5.77 -17.39
CA LEU A 12 -36.00 7.22 -17.21
C LEU A 12 -36.40 7.55 -15.78
N GLY A 13 -35.56 8.31 -15.08
CA GLY A 13 -35.90 8.77 -13.75
C GLY A 13 -34.96 9.80 -13.17
N LYS A 14 -35.36 10.34 -12.01
CA LYS A 14 -34.60 11.35 -11.27
C LYS A 14 -33.70 10.70 -10.24
N VAL A 15 -32.43 11.08 -10.19
CA VAL A 15 -31.48 10.59 -9.19
C VAL A 15 -31.86 11.17 -7.83
N THR A 16 -32.34 10.34 -6.91
CA THR A 16 -32.76 10.79 -5.58
C THR A 16 -31.69 10.60 -4.52
N LYS A 17 -30.75 9.68 -4.75
CA LYS A 17 -29.64 9.40 -3.83
C LYS A 17 -28.47 8.75 -4.55
N ILE A 18 -27.26 9.21 -4.29
CA ILE A 18 -26.04 8.49 -4.69
C ILE A 18 -25.62 7.66 -3.48
N VAL A 19 -25.66 6.34 -3.63
CA VAL A 19 -25.37 5.38 -2.55
C VAL A 19 -23.87 5.08 -2.48
N PHE A 20 -23.19 5.07 -3.63
CA PHE A 20 -21.77 4.79 -3.76
C PHE A 20 -21.26 5.42 -5.05
N ASN A 21 -20.09 6.05 -5.03
CA ASN A 21 -19.37 6.48 -6.23
C ASN A 21 -17.88 6.20 -6.03
N ARG A 22 -17.25 5.54 -6.99
CA ARG A 22 -15.80 5.32 -7.02
C ARG A 22 -15.16 6.37 -7.94
N PRO A 23 -14.38 7.33 -7.41
CA PRO A 23 -13.83 8.43 -8.20
C PRO A 23 -12.78 8.00 -9.24
N ASP A 24 -12.14 6.85 -9.03
CA ASP A 24 -11.06 6.27 -9.82
C ASP A 24 -11.54 5.63 -11.14
N ASN A 25 -12.76 5.09 -11.18
CA ASN A 25 -13.30 4.42 -12.37
C ASN A 25 -14.73 4.83 -12.76
N GLY A 26 -15.37 5.72 -12.00
CA GLY A 26 -16.73 6.22 -12.27
C GLY A 26 -17.86 5.25 -11.91
N TYR A 27 -17.58 4.11 -11.27
CA TYR A 27 -18.62 3.17 -10.86
C TYR A 27 -19.53 3.82 -9.81
N THR A 28 -20.82 3.93 -10.11
CA THR A 28 -21.81 4.56 -9.23
C THR A 28 -22.98 3.63 -8.98
N VAL A 29 -23.40 3.56 -7.72
CA VAL A 29 -24.67 2.96 -7.29
C VAL A 29 -25.57 4.10 -6.85
N MET A 30 -26.73 4.25 -7.46
CA MET A 30 -27.65 5.35 -7.18
C MET A 30 -29.09 4.86 -7.11
N GLN A 31 -29.91 5.52 -6.29
CA GLN A 31 -31.36 5.35 -6.30
C GLN A 31 -31.99 6.34 -7.26
N VAL A 32 -32.74 5.81 -8.21
CA VAL A 32 -33.46 6.58 -9.22
C VAL A 32 -34.95 6.41 -8.98
N GLU A 33 -35.68 7.52 -8.93
CA GLU A 33 -37.13 7.52 -8.89
C GLU A 33 -37.64 7.51 -10.34
N ARG A 34 -38.33 6.44 -10.71
CA ARG A 34 -38.82 6.22 -12.08
C ARG A 34 -39.94 7.21 -12.43
N GLN A 35 -39.91 7.71 -13.66
CA GLN A 35 -40.95 8.62 -14.15
C GLN A 35 -42.22 7.89 -14.62
N ASP A 36 -42.11 6.64 -15.05
CA ASP A 36 -43.24 5.82 -15.53
C ASP A 36 -44.13 5.26 -14.42
N THR A 37 -43.65 5.25 -13.17
CA THR A 37 -44.36 4.73 -12.01
C THR A 37 -44.07 5.61 -10.79
N HIS A 38 -45.02 6.49 -10.43
CA HIS A 38 -44.92 7.51 -9.36
C HIS A 38 -44.56 7.01 -7.95
N LYS A 39 -44.24 5.72 -7.73
CA LYS A 39 -43.92 5.15 -6.41
C LYS A 39 -42.77 4.14 -6.35
N ASN A 40 -42.05 3.83 -7.43
CA ASN A 40 -40.96 2.85 -7.39
C ASN A 40 -39.58 3.50 -7.53
N LYS A 41 -38.85 3.59 -6.40
CA LYS A 41 -37.41 3.84 -6.38
C LYS A 41 -36.69 2.56 -6.79
N VAL A 42 -35.75 2.69 -7.71
CA VAL A 42 -34.97 1.57 -8.23
C VAL A 42 -33.50 1.84 -8.06
N THR A 43 -32.72 0.80 -7.81
CA THR A 43 -31.26 0.91 -7.70
C THR A 43 -30.66 0.75 -9.09
N VAL A 44 -29.99 1.78 -9.56
CA VAL A 44 -29.27 1.81 -10.83
C VAL A 44 -27.77 1.73 -10.54
N VAL A 45 -27.09 0.83 -11.25
CA VAL A 45 -25.66 0.55 -11.12
C VAL A 45 -24.98 0.59 -12.48
N GLY A 46 -23.73 1.02 -12.53
CA GLY A 46 -23.04 1.22 -13.79
C GLY A 46 -21.87 2.19 -13.64
N TYR A 47 -21.26 2.53 -14.77
CA TYR A 47 -20.16 3.47 -14.84
C TYR A 47 -20.68 4.80 -15.37
N PHE A 48 -20.63 5.83 -14.54
CA PHE A 48 -21.24 7.12 -14.82
C PHE A 48 -20.22 8.23 -14.65
N GLN A 49 -20.13 9.09 -15.66
CA GLN A 49 -19.35 10.32 -15.57
C GLN A 49 -20.25 11.42 -14.98
N ALA A 50 -19.90 11.86 -13.77
CA ALA A 50 -20.43 13.08 -13.15
C ALA A 50 -21.96 13.17 -12.98
N VAL A 51 -22.69 12.09 -12.64
CA VAL A 51 -24.13 12.16 -12.37
C VAL A 51 -24.38 12.74 -10.96
N MET A 52 -25.18 13.81 -10.86
CA MET A 52 -25.47 14.51 -9.60
C MET A 52 -26.84 14.14 -9.01
N LEU A 53 -26.98 14.36 -7.70
CA LEU A 53 -28.24 14.16 -6.99
C LEU A 53 -29.26 15.21 -7.46
N GLY A 54 -30.41 14.75 -7.93
CA GLY A 54 -31.49 15.58 -8.47
C GLY A 54 -31.54 15.63 -10.01
N GLU A 55 -30.53 15.13 -10.72
CA GLU A 55 -30.53 15.10 -12.19
C GLU A 55 -31.51 14.08 -12.74
N ARG A 56 -32.14 14.42 -13.89
CA ARG A 56 -32.92 13.48 -14.69
C ARG A 56 -32.04 12.80 -15.72
N VAL A 57 -32.09 11.49 -15.75
CA VAL A 57 -31.18 10.69 -16.58
C VAL A 57 -31.94 9.58 -17.29
N HIS A 58 -31.62 9.41 -18.56
CA HIS A 58 -32.03 8.25 -19.36
C HIS A 58 -30.96 7.17 -19.26
N PHE A 59 -31.33 6.00 -18.77
CA PHE A 59 -30.46 4.85 -18.63
C PHE A 59 -30.83 3.77 -19.65
N GLU A 60 -29.85 3.19 -20.30
CA GLU A 60 -30.00 2.04 -21.18
C GLU A 60 -29.22 0.86 -20.61
N GLY A 61 -29.90 -0.26 -20.39
CA GLY A 61 -29.35 -1.31 -19.55
C GLY A 61 -30.19 -2.56 -19.44
N ILE A 62 -29.82 -3.43 -18.51
CA ILE A 62 -30.52 -4.69 -18.24
C ILE A 62 -30.78 -4.86 -16.75
N TRP A 63 -31.93 -5.42 -16.39
CA TRP A 63 -32.19 -5.86 -15.03
C TRP A 63 -31.29 -7.05 -14.68
N GLN A 64 -30.61 -6.93 -13.56
CA GLN A 64 -29.77 -7.98 -12.98
C GLN A 64 -30.11 -8.15 -11.50
N GLU A 65 -30.00 -9.37 -11.01
CA GLU A 65 -30.25 -9.69 -9.62
C GLU A 65 -28.91 -9.78 -8.90
N HIS A 66 -28.65 -8.83 -7.99
CA HIS A 66 -27.41 -8.77 -7.24
C HIS A 66 -27.49 -9.73 -6.04
N PRO A 67 -26.50 -10.63 -5.83
CA PRO A 67 -26.56 -11.68 -4.81
C PRO A 67 -26.84 -11.19 -3.37
N THR A 68 -26.48 -9.94 -3.05
CA THR A 68 -26.67 -9.33 -1.72
C THR A 68 -27.65 -8.16 -1.65
N HIS A 69 -28.08 -7.61 -2.79
CA HIS A 69 -28.84 -6.34 -2.82
C HIS A 69 -30.14 -6.41 -3.63
N GLY A 70 -30.52 -7.60 -4.10
CA GLY A 70 -31.75 -7.83 -4.85
C GLY A 70 -31.69 -7.26 -6.27
N GLN A 71 -32.87 -6.98 -6.84
CA GLN A 71 -33.00 -6.55 -8.23
C GLN A 71 -32.43 -5.13 -8.45
N GLN A 72 -31.48 -5.00 -9.37
CA GLN A 72 -30.82 -3.75 -9.75
C GLN A 72 -30.84 -3.57 -11.27
N PHE A 73 -30.85 -2.32 -11.72
CA PHE A 73 -30.77 -2.00 -13.14
C PHE A 73 -29.31 -1.67 -13.50
N PHE A 74 -28.67 -2.54 -14.27
CA PHE A 74 -27.31 -2.32 -14.74
C PHE A 74 -27.33 -1.47 -16.01
N ALA A 75 -26.98 -0.20 -15.89
CA ALA A 75 -26.88 0.73 -17.01
C ALA A 75 -25.55 0.51 -17.76
N LYS A 76 -25.65 0.23 -19.06
CA LYS A 76 -24.51 0.12 -19.99
C LYS A 76 -24.16 1.49 -20.59
N SER A 77 -25.17 2.33 -20.78
CA SER A 77 -25.05 3.71 -21.26
C SER A 77 -26.08 4.57 -20.55
N PHE A 78 -25.81 5.87 -20.53
CA PHE A 78 -26.75 6.85 -20.01
C PHE A 78 -26.64 8.14 -20.81
N THR A 79 -27.74 8.89 -20.86
CA THR A 79 -27.77 10.25 -21.41
C THR A 79 -28.44 11.12 -20.38
N LYS A 80 -27.75 12.18 -19.94
CA LYS A 80 -28.36 13.17 -19.06
C LYS A 80 -29.39 13.94 -19.85
N GLU A 81 -30.58 14.12 -19.28
CA GLU A 81 -31.49 15.14 -19.81
C GLU A 81 -30.78 16.47 -19.56
N GLN A 82 -30.55 17.27 -20.61
CA GLN A 82 -30.03 18.63 -20.45
C GLN A 82 -31.11 19.47 -19.77
N GLU A 83 -31.32 19.28 -18.48
CA GLU A 83 -31.74 20.38 -17.63
C GLU A 83 -30.49 21.23 -17.48
N ASN A 84 -30.56 22.49 -17.92
CA ASN A 84 -29.59 23.51 -17.56
C ASN A 84 -29.40 23.43 -16.04
N THR A 85 -28.35 22.75 -15.58
CA THR A 85 -27.87 22.85 -14.22
C THR A 85 -27.41 24.29 -14.10
N THR A 86 -28.33 25.17 -13.71
CA THR A 86 -28.00 26.57 -13.48
C THR A 86 -26.87 26.59 -12.47
N GLU A 87 -25.79 27.29 -12.84
CA GLU A 87 -24.54 27.48 -12.11
C GLU A 87 -24.77 27.79 -10.60
N GLU A 88 -25.96 28.25 -10.26
CA GLU A 88 -26.42 28.72 -8.97
C GLU A 88 -26.82 27.60 -7.99
N LYS A 89 -27.34 26.45 -8.44
CA LYS A 89 -27.73 25.34 -7.52
C LYS A 89 -26.53 24.77 -6.74
N PHE A 90 -25.41 24.65 -7.45
CA PHE A 90 -24.15 24.15 -6.91
C PHE A 90 -23.51 25.14 -5.94
N PHE A 91 -23.71 26.44 -6.18
CA PHE A 91 -23.04 27.54 -5.47
C PHE A 91 -23.62 27.83 -4.07
N ILE A 92 -24.94 27.85 -3.94
CA ILE A 92 -25.60 28.34 -2.70
C ILE A 92 -25.31 27.46 -1.48
N HIS A 93 -25.00 26.17 -1.70
CA HIS A 93 -24.68 25.22 -0.63
C HIS A 93 -23.26 25.35 -0.06
N HIS A 94 -22.41 26.20 -0.64
CA HIS A 94 -20.99 26.32 -0.31
C HIS A 94 -20.59 27.71 0.22
N ILE A 95 -21.56 28.62 0.41
CA ILE A 95 -21.33 29.91 1.05
C ILE A 95 -21.34 29.72 2.57
N ASP A 96 -20.28 30.15 3.25
CA ASP A 96 -20.21 30.09 4.71
C ASP A 96 -21.34 30.90 5.35
N GLY A 97 -22.21 30.21 6.08
CA GLY A 97 -23.40 30.80 6.70
C GLY A 97 -24.72 30.51 5.97
N VAL A 98 -24.71 29.77 4.86
CA VAL A 98 -25.90 29.31 4.12
C VAL A 98 -26.05 27.79 4.23
N GLY A 99 -26.87 27.33 5.18
CA GLY A 99 -27.21 25.90 5.29
C GLY A 99 -28.19 25.43 4.22
N PRO A 100 -28.42 24.11 4.04
CA PRO A 100 -29.27 23.55 2.97
C PRO A 100 -30.70 24.12 2.94
N SER A 101 -31.25 24.43 4.11
CA SER A 101 -32.58 25.04 4.25
C SER A 101 -32.63 26.50 3.78
N PHE A 102 -31.55 27.26 3.98
CA PHE A 102 -31.44 28.63 3.46
C PHE A 102 -31.07 28.64 1.99
N ALA A 103 -30.30 27.65 1.53
CA ALA A 103 -29.97 27.51 0.12
C ALA A 103 -31.22 27.29 -0.72
N GLN A 104 -32.10 26.40 -0.26
CA GLN A 104 -33.42 26.21 -0.87
C GLN A 104 -34.28 27.47 -0.82
N LYS A 105 -34.28 28.23 0.29
CA LYS A 105 -35.05 29.48 0.39
C LYS A 105 -34.55 30.56 -0.56
N LEU A 106 -33.25 30.79 -0.61
CA LEU A 106 -32.62 31.76 -1.52
C LEU A 106 -32.94 31.41 -2.97
N GLN A 107 -32.88 30.13 -3.32
CA GLN A 107 -33.23 29.66 -4.65
C GLN A 107 -34.73 29.76 -4.96
N GLN A 108 -35.60 29.52 -3.99
CA GLN A 108 -37.05 29.71 -4.15
C GLN A 108 -37.44 31.18 -4.30
N THR A 109 -36.72 32.09 -3.65
CA THR A 109 -37.03 33.53 -3.68
C THR A 109 -36.43 34.24 -4.88
N PHE A 110 -35.21 33.89 -5.28
CA PHE A 110 -34.46 34.64 -6.30
C PHE A 110 -34.19 33.86 -7.58
N GLY A 111 -34.44 32.54 -7.61
CA GLY A 111 -34.33 31.73 -8.81
C GLY A 111 -32.99 31.90 -9.52
N ASP A 112 -33.06 32.20 -10.82
CA ASP A 112 -31.91 32.37 -11.71
C ASP A 112 -31.28 33.80 -11.67
N ASP A 113 -31.86 34.72 -10.87
CA ASP A 113 -31.35 36.09 -10.69
C ASP A 113 -30.43 36.22 -9.47
N LEU A 114 -30.22 35.12 -8.72
CA LEU A 114 -29.51 35.16 -7.45
C LEU A 114 -28.04 35.60 -7.62
N LYS A 115 -27.37 35.15 -8.69
CA LYS A 115 -25.99 35.54 -9.01
C LYS A 115 -25.90 37.03 -9.36
N GLU A 116 -26.88 37.57 -10.07
CA GLU A 116 -26.94 38.99 -10.38
C GLU A 116 -27.23 39.84 -9.14
N ILE A 117 -28.09 39.35 -8.25
CA ILE A 117 -28.41 39.99 -6.97
C ILE A 117 -27.18 40.02 -6.05
N LEU A 118 -26.43 38.92 -5.94
CA LEU A 118 -25.19 38.87 -5.16
C LEU A 118 -24.13 39.87 -5.66
N ASN A 119 -24.07 40.11 -6.98
CA ASN A 119 -23.09 41.00 -7.61
C ASN A 119 -23.50 42.48 -7.65
N LYS A 120 -24.75 42.77 -8.03
CA LYS A 120 -25.22 44.13 -8.32
C LYS A 120 -26.13 44.71 -7.24
N SER A 121 -26.79 43.88 -6.43
CA SER A 121 -27.81 44.34 -5.48
C SER A 121 -27.91 43.45 -4.23
N PRO A 122 -26.81 43.22 -3.49
CA PRO A 122 -26.77 42.21 -2.42
C PRO A 122 -27.72 42.51 -1.27
N GLN A 123 -28.11 43.78 -1.07
CA GLN A 123 -29.05 44.16 -0.01
C GLN A 123 -30.38 43.41 -0.06
N ARG A 124 -30.81 42.94 -1.25
CA ARG A 124 -32.02 42.15 -1.43
C ARG A 124 -31.99 40.79 -0.73
N LEU A 125 -30.81 40.26 -0.38
CA LEU A 125 -30.70 39.02 0.41
C LEU A 125 -31.41 39.10 1.78
N LYS A 126 -31.61 40.32 2.31
CA LYS A 126 -32.37 40.55 3.55
C LYS A 126 -33.88 40.34 3.39
N GLU A 127 -34.39 40.24 2.16
CA GLU A 127 -35.80 39.92 1.86
C GLU A 127 -36.14 38.47 2.24
N VAL A 128 -35.15 37.58 2.37
CA VAL A 128 -35.35 36.18 2.77
C VAL A 128 -35.41 36.05 4.28
N SER A 129 -36.53 35.52 4.76
CA SER A 129 -36.79 35.28 6.19
C SER A 129 -35.68 34.44 6.85
N GLY A 130 -34.98 35.06 7.80
CA GLY A 130 -33.90 34.47 8.58
C GLY A 130 -32.47 34.86 8.16
N ILE A 131 -32.31 35.80 7.22
CA ILE A 131 -31.01 36.44 6.89
C ILE A 131 -30.91 37.79 7.60
N GLY A 132 -30.40 37.79 8.84
CA GLY A 132 -30.12 39.01 9.60
C GLY A 132 -28.78 39.68 9.23
N GLN A 133 -28.48 40.83 9.83
CA GLN A 133 -27.24 41.63 9.61
C GLN A 133 -25.94 40.82 9.71
N GLU A 134 -25.81 39.97 10.74
CA GLU A 134 -24.63 39.11 10.97
C GLU A 134 -24.43 38.07 9.86
N ARG A 135 -25.52 37.40 9.44
CA ARG A 135 -25.46 36.38 8.38
C ARG A 135 -25.24 37.00 7.01
N TYR A 136 -25.83 38.17 6.76
CA TYR A 136 -25.58 38.97 5.57
C TYR A 136 -24.09 39.32 5.43
N LYS A 137 -23.44 39.79 6.50
CA LYS A 137 -22.00 40.08 6.49
C LYS A 137 -21.15 38.85 6.17
N ARG A 138 -21.42 37.69 6.80
CA ARG A 138 -20.70 36.44 6.51
C ARG A 138 -20.87 35.97 5.07
N ILE A 139 -22.08 36.07 4.53
CA ILE A 139 -22.37 35.74 3.12
C ILE A 139 -21.56 36.65 2.19
N MET A 140 -21.49 37.96 2.47
CA MET A 140 -20.74 38.92 1.65
C MET A 140 -19.22 38.76 1.77
N GLU A 141 -18.70 38.48 2.97
CA GLU A 141 -17.27 38.20 3.19
C GLU A 141 -16.84 36.88 2.53
N SER A 142 -17.68 35.85 2.58
CA SER A 142 -17.49 34.59 1.87
C SER A 142 -17.56 34.81 0.35
N TRP A 143 -18.60 35.49 -0.16
CA TRP A 143 -18.76 35.79 -1.59
C TRP A 143 -17.56 36.55 -2.19
N GLY A 144 -17.09 37.60 -1.50
CA GLY A 144 -15.92 38.38 -1.95
C GLY A 144 -14.61 37.59 -1.97
N LYS A 145 -14.43 36.60 -1.09
CA LYS A 145 -13.26 35.71 -1.07
C LYS A 145 -13.33 34.58 -2.11
N HIS A 146 -14.52 34.27 -2.62
CA HIS A 146 -14.75 33.08 -3.44
C HIS A 146 -14.96 33.33 -4.94
N GLN A 147 -15.02 34.58 -5.42
CA GLN A 147 -15.32 34.85 -6.84
C GLN A 147 -14.22 34.35 -7.79
N ALA A 148 -12.93 34.57 -7.49
CA ALA A 148 -11.82 33.99 -8.27
C ALA A 148 -11.69 32.46 -8.11
N SER A 149 -12.09 31.94 -6.94
CA SER A 149 -12.15 30.49 -6.68
C SER A 149 -13.24 29.80 -7.48
N HIS A 150 -14.35 30.50 -7.74
CA HIS A 150 -15.53 29.98 -8.40
C HIS A 150 -15.24 29.64 -9.87
N ASP A 151 -14.78 30.61 -10.65
CA ASP A 151 -14.57 30.41 -12.08
C ASP A 151 -13.50 29.34 -12.35
N THR A 152 -12.50 29.29 -11.47
CA THR A 152 -11.46 28.25 -11.50
C THR A 152 -12.01 26.86 -11.16
N LEU A 153 -12.75 26.71 -10.05
CA LEU A 153 -13.32 25.42 -9.65
C LEU A 153 -14.38 24.93 -10.64
N LEU A 154 -15.15 25.85 -11.23
CA LEU A 154 -16.13 25.56 -12.27
C LEU A 154 -15.42 25.08 -13.54
N PHE A 155 -14.36 25.76 -13.98
CA PHE A 155 -13.54 25.32 -15.10
C PHE A 155 -13.00 23.90 -14.88
N LEU A 156 -12.42 23.62 -13.70
CA LEU A 156 -11.89 22.29 -13.39
C LEU A 156 -13.00 21.22 -13.37
N THR A 157 -14.16 21.54 -12.81
CA THR A 157 -15.31 20.63 -12.76
C THR A 157 -15.87 20.36 -14.17
N ASN A 158 -15.91 21.39 -15.03
CA ASN A 158 -16.28 21.27 -16.44
C ASN A 158 -15.29 20.39 -17.21
N CYS A 159 -14.02 20.36 -16.79
CA CYS A 159 -13.02 19.43 -17.32
C CYS A 159 -13.19 17.98 -16.82
N GLU A 160 -14.33 17.64 -16.22
CA GLU A 160 -14.64 16.34 -15.60
C GLU A 160 -13.74 15.98 -14.40
N ILE A 161 -13.11 16.98 -13.78
CA ILE A 161 -12.28 16.76 -12.59
C ILE A 161 -13.17 16.73 -11.35
N GLY A 162 -13.04 15.66 -10.56
CA GLY A 162 -13.75 15.54 -9.30
C GLY A 162 -13.45 16.69 -8.33
N PHE A 163 -14.46 17.17 -7.62
CA PHE A 163 -14.39 18.34 -6.73
C PHE A 163 -13.27 18.28 -5.68
N SER A 164 -12.96 17.09 -5.14
CA SER A 164 -11.84 16.92 -4.20
C SER A 164 -10.50 17.29 -4.84
N THR A 165 -10.25 16.78 -6.05
CA THR A 165 -9.04 17.04 -6.84
C THR A 165 -9.00 18.50 -7.30
N ALA A 166 -10.12 19.05 -7.77
CA ALA A 166 -10.22 20.46 -8.15
C ALA A 166 -9.87 21.40 -6.98
N ASN A 167 -10.34 21.09 -5.77
CA ASN A 167 -9.97 21.83 -4.57
C ASN A 167 -8.49 21.71 -4.20
N LYS A 168 -7.88 20.53 -4.36
CA LYS A 168 -6.43 20.38 -4.15
C LYS A 168 -5.63 21.28 -5.09
N ILE A 169 -6.02 21.27 -6.37
CA ILE A 169 -5.41 22.10 -7.41
C ILE A 169 -5.53 23.59 -7.06
N TYR A 170 -6.75 24.03 -6.73
CA TYR A 170 -6.99 25.41 -6.34
C TYR A 170 -6.26 25.81 -5.06
N LYS A 171 -6.22 24.95 -4.04
CA LYS A 171 -5.49 25.25 -2.79
C LYS A 171 -4.00 25.46 -3.02
N HIS A 172 -3.42 24.83 -4.05
CA HIS A 172 -2.00 24.94 -4.35
C HIS A 172 -1.65 26.23 -5.12
N TYR A 173 -2.39 26.55 -6.18
CA TYR A 173 -2.09 27.73 -7.02
C TYR A 173 -2.95 28.96 -6.76
N ALA A 174 -4.03 28.83 -5.99
CA ALA A 174 -5.02 29.85 -5.72
C ALA A 174 -5.46 30.56 -7.02
N GLU A 175 -5.35 31.89 -7.07
CA GLU A 175 -5.78 32.72 -8.19
C GLU A 175 -5.00 32.46 -9.49
N HIS A 176 -3.81 31.85 -9.42
CA HIS A 176 -2.97 31.53 -10.58
C HIS A 176 -3.29 30.17 -11.22
N THR A 177 -4.28 29.44 -10.72
CA THR A 177 -4.59 28.08 -11.16
C THR A 177 -4.81 27.99 -12.67
N LEU A 178 -5.67 28.85 -13.24
CA LEU A 178 -5.99 28.82 -14.67
C LEU A 178 -4.77 29.16 -15.53
N GLU A 179 -3.98 30.15 -15.12
CA GLU A 179 -2.76 30.55 -15.81
C GLU A 179 -1.75 29.40 -15.87
N LYS A 180 -1.48 28.76 -14.72
CA LYS A 180 -0.53 27.65 -14.61
C LYS A 180 -0.98 26.44 -15.42
N ILE A 181 -2.25 26.05 -15.31
CA ILE A 181 -2.80 24.90 -16.03
C ILE A 181 -2.83 25.15 -17.53
N SER A 182 -3.23 26.35 -17.97
CA SER A 182 -3.24 26.70 -19.39
C SER A 182 -1.83 26.70 -19.99
N SER A 183 -0.81 27.08 -19.20
CA SER A 183 0.59 27.05 -19.65
C SER A 183 1.11 25.62 -19.82
N ASN A 184 0.82 24.73 -18.88
CA ASN A 184 1.21 23.32 -18.93
C ASN A 184 0.42 22.51 -17.88
N PRO A 185 -0.61 21.74 -18.28
CA PRO A 185 -1.42 20.96 -17.34
C PRO A 185 -0.66 19.79 -16.72
N TYR A 186 0.46 19.37 -17.31
CA TYR A 186 1.25 18.25 -16.78
C TYR A 186 2.15 18.64 -15.60
N ARG A 187 2.28 19.93 -15.28
CA ARG A 187 2.97 20.39 -14.05
C ARG A 187 2.32 19.86 -12.78
N LEU A 188 1.03 19.57 -12.85
CA LEU A 188 0.26 19.00 -11.75
C LEU A 188 0.83 17.67 -11.23
N LEU A 189 1.56 16.94 -12.07
CA LEU A 189 2.15 15.64 -11.70
C LEU A 189 3.29 15.77 -10.70
N ASP A 190 4.06 16.86 -10.82
CA ASP A 190 5.24 17.11 -9.97
C ASP A 190 4.90 18.03 -8.79
N GLU A 191 3.92 18.92 -8.94
CA GLU A 191 3.64 20.01 -7.99
C GLU A 191 2.50 19.68 -7.01
N ILE A 192 1.60 18.73 -7.33
CA ILE A 192 0.40 18.46 -6.50
C ILE A 192 0.21 16.98 -6.20
N GLU A 193 0.38 16.63 -4.93
CA GLU A 193 0.23 15.26 -4.47
C GLU A 193 -1.20 14.71 -4.66
N GLY A 194 -1.28 13.51 -5.25
CA GLY A 194 -2.53 12.83 -5.52
C GLY A 194 -3.26 13.30 -6.78
N VAL A 195 -2.69 14.22 -7.57
CA VAL A 195 -3.14 14.49 -8.94
C VAL A 195 -2.39 13.57 -9.90
N GLY A 196 -3.13 12.70 -10.59
CA GLY A 196 -2.55 11.70 -11.47
C GLY A 196 -2.48 12.13 -12.94
N PHE A 197 -1.73 11.37 -13.75
CA PHE A 197 -1.59 11.55 -15.20
C PHE A 197 -2.95 11.62 -15.93
N HIS A 198 -3.93 10.83 -15.49
CA HIS A 198 -5.27 10.87 -16.06
C HIS A 198 -5.94 12.25 -15.92
N THR A 199 -5.80 12.90 -14.76
CA THR A 199 -6.34 14.25 -14.55
C THR A 199 -5.67 15.28 -15.45
N ALA A 200 -4.34 15.17 -15.64
CA ALA A 200 -3.61 16.04 -16.56
C ALA A 200 -4.04 15.82 -18.02
N GLU A 201 -4.31 14.57 -18.45
CA GLU A 201 -4.84 14.28 -19.80
C GLU A 201 -6.24 14.86 -20.03
N LEU A 202 -7.12 14.83 -19.02
CA LEU A 202 -8.46 15.44 -19.11
C LEU A 202 -8.37 16.96 -19.34
N LEU A 203 -7.45 17.62 -18.65
CA LEU A 203 -7.16 19.04 -18.84
C LEU A 203 -6.53 19.33 -20.20
N ALA A 204 -5.52 18.55 -20.59
CA ALA A 204 -4.84 18.69 -21.88
C ALA A 204 -5.83 18.56 -23.04
N LYS A 205 -6.80 17.63 -22.94
CA LYS A 205 -7.86 17.46 -23.92
C LYS A 205 -8.78 18.69 -24.01
N HIS A 206 -9.18 19.26 -22.88
CA HIS A 206 -9.99 20.49 -22.85
C HIS A 206 -9.24 21.72 -23.37
N LEU A 207 -7.93 21.80 -23.09
CA LEU A 207 -7.03 22.82 -23.61
C LEU A 207 -6.59 22.59 -25.06
N GLN A 208 -7.07 21.51 -25.70
CA GLN A 208 -6.76 21.14 -27.09
C GLN A 208 -5.25 21.01 -27.35
N ILE A 209 -4.51 20.48 -26.39
CA ILE A 209 -3.08 20.18 -26.55
C ILE A 209 -2.93 19.07 -27.59
N ALA A 210 -1.98 19.24 -28.52
CA ALA A 210 -1.73 18.28 -29.59
C ALA A 210 -1.23 16.93 -29.03
N ASN A 211 -1.51 15.84 -29.74
CA ASN A 211 -1.15 14.50 -29.28
C ASN A 211 0.38 14.28 -29.21
N ASP A 212 1.11 14.93 -30.10
CA ASP A 212 2.57 14.93 -30.25
C ASP A 212 3.23 16.10 -29.49
N ASP A 213 2.48 16.84 -28.67
CA ASP A 213 3.03 17.96 -27.91
C ASP A 213 4.13 17.47 -26.95
N PRO A 214 5.35 18.04 -26.98
CA PRO A 214 6.46 17.61 -26.14
C PRO A 214 6.14 17.57 -24.64
N ARG A 215 5.26 18.46 -24.15
CA ARG A 215 4.85 18.48 -22.74
C ARG A 215 4.09 17.19 -22.38
N ARG A 216 3.20 16.74 -23.26
CA ARG A 216 2.43 15.50 -23.13
C ARG A 216 3.34 14.28 -23.23
N LEU A 217 4.23 14.26 -24.21
CA LEU A 217 5.17 13.15 -24.45
C LEU A 217 6.08 12.92 -23.24
N ARG A 218 6.71 13.99 -22.73
CA ARG A 218 7.56 13.94 -21.53
C ARG A 218 6.79 13.49 -20.31
N ALA A 219 5.56 14.00 -20.11
CA ALA A 219 4.71 13.60 -19.00
C ALA A 219 4.35 12.11 -19.07
N GLY A 220 4.07 11.58 -20.26
CA GLY A 220 3.83 10.16 -20.48
C GLY A 220 5.05 9.29 -20.15
N LEU A 221 6.25 9.70 -20.61
CA LEU A 221 7.51 9.01 -20.29
C LEU A 221 7.75 8.96 -18.78
N MET A 222 7.64 10.11 -18.10
CA MET A 222 7.81 10.18 -16.64
C MET A 222 6.74 9.36 -15.90
N HIS A 223 5.50 9.37 -16.38
CA HIS A 223 4.43 8.57 -15.78
C HIS A 223 4.70 7.07 -15.86
N VAL A 224 5.15 6.57 -17.03
CA VAL A 224 5.52 5.17 -17.21
C VAL A 224 6.71 4.79 -16.30
N MET A 225 7.73 5.65 -16.23
CA MET A 225 8.86 5.46 -15.32
C MET A 225 8.40 5.37 -13.85
N GLN A 226 7.54 6.29 -13.40
CA GLN A 226 6.97 6.28 -12.05
C GLN A 226 6.06 5.08 -11.77
N GLN A 227 5.41 4.50 -12.79
CA GLN A 227 4.64 3.27 -12.63
C GLN A 227 5.57 2.07 -12.40
N GLU A 228 6.67 2.00 -13.13
CA GLU A 228 7.65 0.90 -13.00
C GLU A 228 8.35 0.91 -11.63
N THR A 229 8.56 2.08 -11.01
CA THR A 229 9.09 2.12 -9.64
C THR A 229 8.16 1.51 -8.60
N ARG A 230 6.84 1.54 -8.82
CA ARG A 230 5.85 0.86 -7.95
C ARG A 230 5.93 -0.66 -8.03
N PHE A 231 6.55 -1.20 -9.08
CA PHE A 231 6.86 -2.63 -9.20
C PHE A 231 8.25 -2.98 -8.63
N GLY A 232 8.91 -2.03 -7.97
CA GLY A 232 10.18 -2.24 -7.29
C GLY A 232 11.42 -1.94 -8.16
N HIS A 233 11.26 -1.40 -9.37
CA HIS A 233 12.39 -1.06 -10.23
C HIS A 233 12.98 0.33 -9.88
N CYS A 234 14.30 0.50 -9.93
CA CYS A 234 14.94 1.83 -9.89
C CYS A 234 15.00 2.48 -11.28
N GLY A 235 14.99 1.65 -12.32
CA GLY A 235 15.02 2.07 -13.72
C GLY A 235 14.22 1.15 -14.63
N MET A 236 14.30 1.40 -15.93
CA MET A 236 13.55 0.68 -16.94
C MET A 236 14.37 0.57 -18.22
N ALA A 237 14.31 -0.57 -18.90
CA ALA A 237 14.89 -0.71 -20.23
C ALA A 237 14.35 0.35 -21.20
N TYR A 238 15.23 1.01 -21.95
CA TYR A 238 14.89 2.08 -22.89
C TYR A 238 13.77 1.68 -23.85
N GLU A 239 13.91 0.52 -24.52
CA GLU A 239 12.89 0.01 -25.45
C GLU A 239 11.54 -0.29 -24.78
N LYS A 240 11.57 -0.76 -23.53
CA LYS A 240 10.34 -1.04 -22.76
C LYS A 240 9.63 0.28 -22.43
N CYS A 241 10.38 1.32 -22.04
CA CYS A 241 9.86 2.67 -21.77
C CYS A 241 9.18 3.27 -23.00
N LEU A 242 9.85 3.23 -24.16
CA LEU A 242 9.28 3.71 -25.42
C LEU A 242 8.01 2.94 -25.79
N THR A 243 8.03 1.60 -25.68
CA THR A 243 6.87 0.75 -26.04
C THR A 243 5.65 1.04 -25.16
N GLN A 244 5.83 1.07 -23.85
CA GLN A 244 4.73 1.32 -22.92
C GLN A 244 4.17 2.74 -23.06
N THR A 245 5.04 3.73 -23.24
CA THR A 245 4.62 5.13 -23.42
C THR A 245 3.91 5.33 -24.75
N ALA A 246 4.40 4.76 -25.84
CA ALA A 246 3.75 4.80 -27.15
C ALA A 246 2.35 4.18 -27.09
N ASN A 247 2.18 3.06 -26.40
CA ASN A 247 0.88 2.41 -26.20
C ASN A 247 -0.06 3.25 -25.32
N LEU A 248 0.46 3.87 -24.26
CA LEU A 248 -0.31 4.73 -23.36
C LEU A 248 -0.85 5.96 -24.10
N LEU A 249 0.02 6.64 -24.85
CA LEU A 249 -0.29 7.89 -25.55
C LEU A 249 -0.94 7.68 -26.93
N LYS A 250 -0.88 6.44 -27.45
CA LYS A 250 -1.33 6.02 -28.80
C LYS A 250 -0.60 6.74 -29.94
N ILE A 251 0.74 6.77 -29.88
CA ILE A 251 1.62 7.45 -30.83
C ILE A 251 2.74 6.51 -31.33
N ALA A 252 3.54 6.94 -32.31
CA ALA A 252 4.70 6.18 -32.75
C ALA A 252 5.88 6.30 -31.78
N LYS A 253 6.65 5.22 -31.58
CA LYS A 253 7.87 5.25 -30.75
C LYS A 253 8.89 6.29 -31.19
N ALA A 254 9.00 6.54 -32.50
CA ALA A 254 9.96 7.47 -33.07
C ALA A 254 9.76 8.91 -32.57
N GLU A 255 8.52 9.30 -32.23
CA GLU A 255 8.19 10.62 -31.69
C GLU A 255 8.73 10.83 -30.26
N LEU A 256 9.01 9.74 -29.53
CA LEU A 256 9.46 9.79 -28.15
C LEU A 256 10.98 9.88 -28.01
N VAL A 257 11.76 9.53 -29.05
CA VAL A 257 13.23 9.43 -28.97
C VAL A 257 13.84 10.77 -28.57
N ASN A 258 13.48 11.84 -29.30
CA ASN A 258 13.97 13.20 -29.03
C ASN A 258 13.57 13.69 -27.62
N GLU A 259 12.42 13.25 -27.12
CA GLU A 259 11.93 13.64 -25.81
C GLU A 259 12.64 12.90 -24.67
N VAL A 260 13.05 11.65 -24.89
CA VAL A 260 13.96 10.96 -23.96
C VAL A 260 15.31 11.66 -23.92
N ASP A 261 15.89 12.00 -25.07
CA ASP A 261 17.16 12.73 -25.14
C ASP A 261 17.07 14.08 -24.42
N PHE A 262 15.95 14.79 -24.57
CA PHE A 262 15.69 16.00 -23.80
C PHE A 262 15.67 15.75 -22.29
N LEU A 263 14.94 14.73 -21.82
CA LEU A 263 14.87 14.40 -20.39
C LEU A 263 16.22 13.97 -19.82
N VAL A 264 17.05 13.29 -20.62
CA VAL A 264 18.43 12.93 -20.25
C VAL A 264 19.31 14.16 -20.14
N ASN A 265 19.26 15.06 -21.13
CA ASN A 265 20.03 16.31 -21.12
C ASN A 265 19.66 17.21 -19.93
N GLU A 266 18.38 17.26 -19.57
CA GLU A 266 17.87 17.97 -18.39
C GLU A 266 18.08 17.21 -17.07
N LYS A 267 18.77 16.05 -17.08
CA LYS A 267 19.01 15.19 -15.91
C LYS A 267 17.74 14.75 -15.18
N LYS A 268 16.61 14.69 -15.91
CA LYS A 268 15.34 14.15 -15.42
C LYS A 268 15.26 12.63 -15.56
N LEU A 269 16.12 12.06 -16.40
CA LEU A 269 16.39 10.62 -16.51
C LEU A 269 17.90 10.40 -16.59
N MET A 270 18.39 9.32 -15.98
CA MET A 270 19.81 8.95 -16.04
C MET A 270 19.98 7.73 -16.96
N PRO A 271 20.67 7.85 -18.10
CA PRO A 271 20.93 6.72 -18.99
C PRO A 271 22.09 5.88 -18.45
N GLU A 272 21.91 4.57 -18.37
CA GLU A 272 22.92 3.63 -17.89
C GLU A 272 22.87 2.34 -18.71
N THR A 273 24.01 1.67 -18.86
CA THR A 273 24.08 0.38 -19.56
C THR A 273 24.19 -0.75 -18.53
N LEU A 274 23.13 -1.54 -18.39
CA LEU A 274 23.11 -2.73 -17.53
C LEU A 274 23.14 -3.97 -18.43
N LYS A 275 24.10 -4.87 -18.25
CA LYS A 275 24.19 -6.14 -19.00
C LYS A 275 24.01 -5.94 -20.53
N GLU A 276 24.74 -4.97 -21.09
CA GLU A 276 24.71 -4.58 -22.51
C GLU A 276 23.38 -3.97 -23.01
N GLN A 277 22.45 -3.65 -22.10
CA GLN A 277 21.17 -3.03 -22.42
C GLN A 277 21.09 -1.61 -21.86
N LEU A 278 20.70 -0.66 -22.72
CA LEU A 278 20.42 0.71 -22.30
C LEU A 278 19.16 0.76 -21.42
N CYS A 279 19.33 1.30 -20.23
CA CYS A 279 18.30 1.53 -19.23
C CYS A 279 18.23 3.02 -18.87
N LEU A 280 17.03 3.48 -18.50
CA LEU A 280 16.78 4.81 -18.00
C LEU A 280 16.44 4.70 -16.51
N PHE A 281 17.00 5.56 -15.68
CA PHE A 281 16.80 5.57 -14.24
C PHE A 281 16.16 6.87 -13.76
N MET A 282 15.37 6.76 -12.68
CA MET A 282 14.91 7.95 -11.97
C MET A 282 16.11 8.59 -11.25
N PRO A 283 16.37 9.90 -11.43
CA PRO A 283 17.56 10.56 -10.87
C PRO A 283 17.71 10.41 -9.36
N THR A 284 16.62 10.48 -8.62
CA THR A 284 16.62 10.36 -7.17
C THR A 284 17.06 8.97 -6.72
N LEU A 285 16.52 7.92 -7.34
CA LEU A 285 16.88 6.53 -7.04
C LEU A 285 18.33 6.24 -7.46
N TRP A 286 18.75 6.74 -8.63
CA TRP A 286 20.12 6.61 -9.12
C TRP A 286 21.14 7.22 -8.15
N LEU A 287 20.88 8.45 -7.66
CA LEU A 287 21.73 9.11 -6.66
C LEU A 287 21.75 8.37 -5.33
N GLN A 288 20.61 7.81 -4.91
CA GLN A 288 20.50 7.03 -3.68
C GLN A 288 21.29 5.72 -3.77
N GLU A 289 21.27 5.02 -4.91
CA GLU A 289 22.09 3.83 -5.12
C GLU A 289 23.59 4.15 -5.04
N GLN A 290 24.02 5.26 -5.67
CA GLN A 290 25.41 5.72 -5.56
C GLN A 290 25.79 6.04 -4.11
N LEU A 291 24.92 6.73 -3.38
CA LEU A 291 25.15 7.07 -1.98
C LEU A 291 25.30 5.81 -1.12
N ILE A 292 24.43 4.81 -1.31
CA ILE A 292 24.53 3.52 -0.60
C ILE A 292 25.88 2.88 -0.89
N SER A 293 26.26 2.77 -2.16
CA SER A 293 27.55 2.18 -2.55
C SER A 293 28.73 2.91 -1.90
N GLN A 294 28.77 4.25 -2.01
CA GLN A 294 29.84 5.07 -1.44
C GLN A 294 29.94 4.90 0.08
N LYS A 295 28.79 4.90 0.78
CA LYS A 295 28.75 4.73 2.24
C LYS A 295 29.24 3.35 2.67
N ILE A 296 28.79 2.29 1.99
CA ILE A 296 29.22 0.91 2.27
C ILE A 296 30.73 0.75 2.05
N LYS A 297 31.28 1.28 0.95
CA LYS A 297 32.73 1.25 0.70
C LYS A 297 33.53 2.02 1.73
N ASN A 298 33.07 3.21 2.12
CA ASN A 298 33.73 4.00 3.15
C ASN A 298 33.79 3.26 4.49
N LEU A 299 32.71 2.54 4.85
CA LEU A 299 32.68 1.71 6.06
C LEU A 299 33.63 0.51 5.94
N LEU A 300 33.64 -0.19 4.80
CA LEU A 300 34.53 -1.33 4.54
C LEU A 300 36.01 -0.93 4.54
N ALA A 301 36.35 0.27 4.04
CA ALA A 301 37.70 0.82 4.06
C ALA A 301 38.12 1.34 5.44
N GLY A 302 37.15 1.62 6.32
CA GLY A 302 37.38 2.07 7.67
C GLY A 302 37.98 0.97 8.55
N LYS A 303 38.92 1.34 9.42
CA LYS A 303 39.20 0.54 10.61
C LYS A 303 38.08 0.88 11.60
N GLY A 304 37.17 -0.06 11.86
CA GLY A 304 36.11 0.14 12.86
C GLY A 304 36.68 0.69 14.17
N SER A 305 35.85 1.37 14.98
CA SER A 305 36.30 2.01 16.23
C SER A 305 36.82 1.05 17.31
N GLU A 306 36.69 -0.26 17.10
CA GLU A 306 36.79 -1.29 18.15
C GLU A 306 37.99 -2.20 17.91
N ASP A 307 38.62 -2.66 19.00
CA ASP A 307 39.61 -3.73 18.90
C ASP A 307 38.90 -5.05 18.58
N THR A 308 39.03 -5.46 17.33
CA THR A 308 38.45 -6.73 16.84
C THR A 308 38.94 -7.92 17.65
N GLN A 309 40.12 -7.84 18.28
CA GLN A 309 40.65 -8.92 19.10
C GLN A 309 39.81 -9.15 20.36
N ASP A 310 39.38 -8.10 21.04
CA ASP A 310 38.58 -8.19 22.28
C ASP A 310 37.21 -8.81 22.03
N LEU A 311 36.59 -8.44 20.90
CA LEU A 311 35.31 -9.03 20.46
C LEU A 311 35.44 -10.54 20.21
N ILE A 312 36.52 -10.96 19.56
CA ILE A 312 36.78 -12.37 19.24
C ILE A 312 37.11 -13.17 20.51
N LEU A 313 37.83 -12.57 21.47
CA LEU A 313 38.06 -13.17 22.79
C LEU A 313 36.73 -13.40 23.52
N THR A 314 35.84 -12.42 23.50
CA THR A 314 34.50 -12.53 24.09
C THR A 314 33.68 -13.64 23.44
N LEU A 315 33.72 -13.77 22.10
CA LEU A 315 33.06 -14.86 21.37
C LEU A 315 33.56 -16.23 21.85
N LYS A 316 34.88 -16.41 22.00
CA LYS A 316 35.49 -17.66 22.48
C LYS A 316 35.11 -18.00 23.92
N GLU A 317 34.87 -17.00 24.76
CA GLU A 317 34.40 -17.21 26.12
C GLU A 317 32.93 -17.64 26.15
N LEU A 318 32.08 -16.98 25.37
CA LEU A 318 30.65 -17.32 25.26
C LEU A 318 30.39 -18.66 24.58
N GLU A 319 31.25 -19.08 23.64
CA GLU A 319 31.17 -20.40 23.02
C GLU A 319 31.24 -21.55 24.06
N LYS A 320 31.92 -21.34 25.19
CA LYS A 320 32.01 -22.36 26.25
C LYS A 320 30.69 -22.56 26.99
N SER A 321 29.81 -21.57 26.99
CA SER A 321 28.52 -21.59 27.69
C SER A 321 27.32 -21.73 26.74
N LEU A 322 27.47 -21.36 25.47
CA LEU A 322 26.44 -21.44 24.42
C LEU A 322 26.70 -22.61 23.48
N THR A 323 25.65 -23.37 23.17
CA THR A 323 25.71 -24.43 22.13
C THR A 323 25.53 -23.82 20.75
N LEU A 324 26.61 -23.25 20.21
CA LEU A 324 26.66 -22.76 18.83
C LEU A 324 27.09 -23.86 17.87
N SER A 325 26.49 -23.90 16.69
CA SER A 325 27.02 -24.73 15.60
C SER A 325 28.27 -24.14 14.98
N GLN A 326 29.04 -24.96 14.25
CA GLN A 326 30.19 -24.47 13.49
C GLN A 326 29.79 -23.37 12.50
N GLU A 327 28.68 -23.52 11.76
CA GLU A 327 28.19 -22.49 10.84
C GLU A 327 27.90 -21.16 11.56
N GLN A 328 27.20 -21.21 12.70
CA GLN A 328 26.90 -20.00 13.46
C GLN A 328 28.16 -19.36 14.03
N TYR A 329 29.11 -20.16 14.54
CA TYR A 329 30.37 -19.62 15.05
C TYR A 329 31.17 -18.89 13.96
N HIS A 330 31.31 -19.49 12.78
CA HIS A 330 32.03 -18.87 11.66
C HIS A 330 31.31 -17.60 11.16
N ALA A 331 29.97 -17.62 11.13
CA ALA A 331 29.19 -16.43 10.79
C ALA A 331 29.42 -15.29 11.79
N LEU A 332 29.46 -15.59 13.09
CA LEU A 332 29.75 -14.62 14.15
C LEU A 332 31.18 -14.08 14.05
N GLU A 333 32.16 -14.96 13.85
CA GLU A 333 33.56 -14.58 13.69
C GLU A 333 33.74 -13.59 12.53
N GLN A 334 33.18 -13.89 11.35
CA GLN A 334 33.21 -12.99 10.21
C GLN A 334 32.48 -11.67 10.47
N ALA A 335 31.33 -11.72 11.14
CA ALA A 335 30.57 -10.52 11.51
C ALA A 335 31.37 -9.58 12.43
N LEU A 336 32.20 -10.14 13.33
CA LEU A 336 33.07 -9.37 14.23
C LEU A 336 34.36 -8.88 13.54
N GLN A 337 34.79 -9.50 12.45
CA GLN A 337 35.97 -9.08 11.69
C GLN A 337 35.70 -7.98 10.65
N SER A 338 34.46 -7.83 10.19
CA SER A 338 34.11 -6.87 9.14
C SER A 338 33.29 -5.68 9.65
N PRO A 339 33.61 -4.43 9.28
CA PRO A 339 32.77 -3.25 9.58
C PRO A 339 31.37 -3.33 8.97
N VAL A 340 31.23 -3.98 7.80
CA VAL A 340 29.93 -4.23 7.17
C VAL A 340 29.80 -5.72 6.91
N PHE A 341 28.70 -6.32 7.36
CA PHE A 341 28.45 -7.75 7.22
C PHE A 341 27.00 -8.05 6.90
N VAL A 342 26.76 -9.12 6.14
CA VAL A 342 25.41 -9.64 5.86
C VAL A 342 25.27 -11.06 6.41
N LEU A 343 24.36 -11.25 7.36
CA LEU A 343 23.92 -12.57 7.80
C LEU A 343 22.62 -12.93 7.08
N THR A 344 22.65 -14.00 6.26
CA THR A 344 21.46 -14.48 5.59
C THR A 344 21.16 -15.95 5.89
N GLY A 345 19.92 -16.36 5.65
CA GLY A 345 19.49 -17.74 5.81
C GLY A 345 17.97 -17.86 5.91
N GLY A 346 17.46 -19.08 5.68
CA GLY A 346 16.03 -19.38 5.70
C GLY A 346 15.40 -19.40 7.10
N PRO A 347 14.13 -19.80 7.24
CA PRO A 347 13.50 -20.02 8.54
C PRO A 347 14.18 -21.17 9.30
N GLY A 348 14.28 -21.08 10.62
CA GLY A 348 14.75 -22.20 11.46
C GLY A 348 16.27 -22.47 11.45
N VAL A 349 17.07 -21.69 10.72
CA VAL A 349 18.54 -21.83 10.66
C VAL A 349 19.30 -21.12 11.80
N GLY A 350 18.57 -20.55 12.77
CA GLY A 350 19.19 -19.96 13.98
C GLY A 350 19.70 -18.52 13.84
N LYS A 351 19.24 -17.75 12.85
CA LYS A 351 19.60 -16.30 12.70
C LYS A 351 19.39 -15.51 13.99
N THR A 352 18.23 -15.67 14.63
CA THR A 352 17.86 -14.97 15.86
C THR A 352 18.82 -15.29 17.01
N THR A 353 19.28 -16.54 17.11
CA THR A 353 20.29 -16.95 18.10
C THR A 353 21.62 -16.24 17.83
N SER A 354 22.07 -16.22 16.57
CA SER A 354 23.29 -15.51 16.19
C SER A 354 23.21 -14.01 16.50
N VAL A 355 22.07 -13.36 16.21
CA VAL A 355 21.87 -11.94 16.54
C VAL A 355 21.89 -11.71 18.05
N ASN A 356 21.24 -12.55 18.84
CA ASN A 356 21.30 -12.43 20.31
C ASN A 356 22.75 -12.55 20.82
N THR A 357 23.52 -13.51 20.30
CA THR A 357 24.93 -13.66 20.68
C THR A 357 25.77 -12.44 20.29
N LEU A 358 25.58 -11.85 19.10
CA LEU A 358 26.25 -10.60 18.71
C LEU A 358 25.92 -9.47 19.69
N VAL A 359 24.65 -9.30 20.04
CA VAL A 359 24.21 -8.26 20.99
C VAL A 359 24.84 -8.47 22.37
N GLU A 360 24.93 -9.71 22.85
CA GLU A 360 25.61 -10.03 24.11
C GLU A 360 27.10 -9.68 24.06
N ILE A 361 27.80 -10.05 22.97
CA ILE A 361 29.22 -9.71 22.76
C ILE A 361 29.43 -8.20 22.81
N PHE A 362 28.65 -7.44 22.05
CA PHE A 362 28.80 -5.99 21.99
C PHE A 362 28.46 -5.30 23.33
N LYS A 363 27.49 -5.83 24.09
CA LYS A 363 27.17 -5.34 25.44
C LYS A 363 28.29 -5.58 26.44
N ILE A 364 28.90 -6.77 26.43
CA ILE A 364 30.05 -7.11 27.30
C ILE A 364 31.21 -6.17 27.01
N ASN A 365 31.39 -5.78 25.75
CA ASN A 365 32.42 -4.82 25.32
C ASN A 365 31.98 -3.35 25.42
N HIS A 366 30.87 -3.05 26.11
CA HIS A 366 30.39 -1.69 26.40
C HIS A 366 30.08 -0.80 25.19
N LEU A 367 29.68 -1.40 24.07
CA LEU A 367 29.36 -0.69 22.83
C LEU A 367 27.92 -0.19 22.80
N LYS A 368 27.70 0.95 22.17
CA LYS A 368 26.36 1.52 21.95
C LYS A 368 25.72 0.88 20.74
N ILE A 369 24.74 0.02 21.00
CA ILE A 369 24.06 -0.78 19.98
C ILE A 369 22.71 -0.15 19.65
N ALA A 370 22.40 -0.01 18.36
CA ALA A 370 21.04 0.16 17.87
C ALA A 370 20.56 -1.10 17.16
N LEU A 371 19.36 -1.54 17.53
CA LEU A 371 18.63 -2.62 16.87
C LEU A 371 17.47 -2.02 16.07
N ALA A 372 17.44 -2.31 14.77
CA ALA A 372 16.47 -1.75 13.86
C ALA A 372 15.81 -2.82 13.01
N ALA A 373 14.56 -2.57 12.60
CA ALA A 373 13.92 -3.32 11.53
C ALA A 373 13.00 -2.40 10.69
N PRO A 374 12.64 -2.77 9.45
CA PRO A 374 11.75 -1.96 8.61
C PRO A 374 10.32 -1.83 9.16
N THR A 375 9.82 -2.82 9.90
CA THR A 375 8.44 -2.84 10.44
C THR A 375 8.39 -2.92 11.96
N GLY A 376 7.30 -2.41 12.55
CA GLY A 376 7.08 -2.44 14.01
C GLY A 376 7.10 -3.86 14.58
N ARG A 377 6.50 -4.79 13.86
CA ARG A 377 6.48 -6.22 14.23
C ARG A 377 7.86 -6.85 14.24
N ALA A 378 8.64 -6.65 13.18
CA ALA A 378 10.00 -7.18 13.11
C ALA A 378 10.86 -6.60 14.23
N ALA A 379 10.76 -5.28 14.49
CA ALA A 379 11.46 -4.64 15.59
C ALA A 379 11.06 -5.24 16.95
N LYS A 380 9.78 -5.46 17.22
CA LYS A 380 9.34 -6.07 18.48
C LYS A 380 9.88 -7.49 18.64
N ARG A 381 9.81 -8.31 17.60
CA ARG A 381 10.33 -9.69 17.65
C ARG A 381 11.83 -9.73 17.90
N LEU A 382 12.57 -8.82 17.26
CA LEU A 382 13.98 -8.61 17.52
C LEU A 382 14.22 -8.22 18.98
N GLN A 383 13.41 -7.32 19.55
CA GLN A 383 13.48 -6.95 20.95
C GLN A 383 13.17 -8.10 21.91
N GLU A 384 12.15 -8.91 21.64
CA GLU A 384 11.80 -10.09 22.46
C GLU A 384 12.91 -11.13 22.45
N ALA A 385 13.48 -11.39 21.26
CA ALA A 385 14.55 -12.35 21.08
C ALA A 385 15.87 -11.92 21.75
N THR A 386 16.23 -10.65 21.61
CA THR A 386 17.51 -10.11 22.10
C THR A 386 17.43 -9.52 23.51
N LYS A 387 16.21 -9.44 24.08
CA LYS A 387 15.90 -8.75 25.33
C LYS A 387 16.48 -7.32 25.38
N SER A 388 16.50 -6.65 24.24
CA SER A 388 17.15 -5.35 24.03
C SER A 388 16.23 -4.41 23.28
N PRO A 389 16.23 -3.09 23.55
CA PRO A 389 15.37 -2.15 22.84
C PRO A 389 15.63 -2.20 21.34
N ALA A 390 14.59 -2.43 20.55
CA ALA A 390 14.64 -2.36 19.09
C ALA A 390 13.55 -1.43 18.57
N LYS A 391 13.88 -0.69 17.51
CA LYS A 391 13.00 0.32 16.92
C LYS A 391 12.76 0.03 15.45
N THR A 392 11.70 0.60 14.89
CA THR A 392 11.63 0.70 13.43
C THR A 392 12.70 1.66 12.94
N ILE A 393 13.18 1.51 11.70
CA ILE A 393 14.16 2.45 11.12
C ILE A 393 13.63 3.89 11.20
N HIS A 394 12.36 4.12 10.89
CA HIS A 394 11.72 5.44 11.00
C HIS A 394 11.78 6.03 12.43
N ARG A 395 11.59 5.22 13.47
CA ARG A 395 11.69 5.66 14.86
C ARG A 395 13.13 5.81 15.33
N LEU A 396 14.05 5.02 14.80
CA LEU A 396 15.47 5.17 15.07
C LEU A 396 15.99 6.51 14.53
N LEU A 397 15.56 6.88 13.33
CA LEU A 397 15.94 8.12 12.66
C LEU A 397 15.10 9.34 13.06
N GLU A 398 14.14 9.17 13.98
CA GLU A 398 13.23 10.22 14.46
C GLU A 398 12.52 10.94 13.30
N PHE A 399 11.78 10.17 12.51
CA PHE A 399 10.94 10.70 11.42
C PHE A 399 9.81 11.60 11.95
N ASP A 400 9.72 12.80 11.39
CA ASP A 400 8.63 13.75 11.62
C ASP A 400 7.62 13.67 10.46
N SER A 401 6.38 13.28 10.77
CA SER A 401 5.30 13.14 9.78
C SER A 401 4.76 14.46 9.25
N PHE A 402 5.01 15.59 9.91
CA PHE A 402 4.58 16.90 9.44
C PHE A 402 5.57 17.53 8.47
N THR A 403 6.86 17.36 8.74
CA THR A 403 7.93 17.89 7.88
C THR A 403 8.46 16.88 6.87
N GLU A 404 8.07 15.61 6.99
CA GLU A 404 8.56 14.45 6.23
C GLU A 404 10.08 14.32 6.24
N LYS A 405 10.70 14.70 7.36
CA LYS A 405 12.16 14.72 7.54
C LYS A 405 12.59 13.82 8.68
N PHE A 406 13.81 13.31 8.56
CA PHE A 406 14.51 12.60 9.62
C PHE A 406 15.38 13.57 10.41
N ASN A 407 15.37 13.46 11.74
CA ASN A 407 16.24 14.25 12.60
C ASN A 407 17.69 13.77 12.55
N PHE A 408 17.89 12.46 12.40
CA PHE A 408 19.22 11.88 12.19
C PHE A 408 19.53 11.80 10.69
N GLY A 409 20.77 12.16 10.34
CA GLY A 409 21.23 12.21 8.94
C GLY A 409 22.69 12.63 8.86
N LYS A 410 23.12 13.13 7.69
CA LYS A 410 24.53 13.47 7.41
C LYS A 410 25.17 14.42 8.43
N TYR A 411 24.44 15.44 8.89
CA TYR A 411 24.96 16.48 9.79
C TYR A 411 24.68 16.20 11.28
N HIS A 412 23.88 15.17 11.56
CA HIS A 412 23.52 14.75 12.91
C HIS A 412 23.44 13.22 12.91
N PRO A 413 24.59 12.53 12.95
CA PRO A 413 24.63 11.07 12.87
C PRO A 413 24.15 10.42 14.17
N LEU A 414 23.76 9.15 14.08
CA LEU A 414 23.34 8.35 15.22
C LEU A 414 24.48 8.20 16.23
N PRO A 415 24.24 8.39 17.55
CA PRO A 415 25.28 8.28 18.58
C PRO A 415 25.53 6.81 18.97
N ILE A 416 25.90 5.97 18.01
CA ILE A 416 26.03 4.51 18.14
C ILE A 416 27.35 4.00 17.56
N ASP A 417 27.80 2.85 18.07
CA ASP A 417 28.98 2.14 17.61
C ASP A 417 28.59 0.96 16.70
N VAL A 418 27.42 0.34 16.95
CA VAL A 418 26.93 -0.82 16.19
C VAL A 418 25.47 -0.65 15.79
N LEU A 419 25.16 -0.90 14.52
CA LEU A 419 23.80 -0.99 13.99
C LEU A 419 23.53 -2.41 13.46
N ILE A 420 22.51 -3.07 13.99
CA ILE A 420 21.99 -4.34 13.46
C ILE A 420 20.60 -4.09 12.86
N VAL A 421 20.44 -4.42 11.57
CA VAL A 421 19.18 -4.27 10.84
C VAL A 421 18.62 -5.65 10.53
N ASP A 422 17.56 -6.05 11.22
CA ASP A 422 16.84 -7.31 10.96
C ASP A 422 15.75 -7.13 9.90
N GLU A 423 15.34 -8.23 9.26
CA GLU A 423 14.43 -8.25 8.10
C GLU A 423 14.89 -7.30 6.96
N ALA A 424 16.21 -7.26 6.71
CA ALA A 424 16.82 -6.39 5.70
C ALA A 424 16.35 -6.67 4.26
N SER A 425 15.72 -7.81 3.99
CA SER A 425 15.07 -8.12 2.70
C SER A 425 13.93 -7.14 2.37
N MET A 426 13.33 -6.52 3.40
CA MET A 426 12.28 -5.52 3.25
C MET A 426 12.82 -4.09 3.01
N LEU A 427 14.15 -3.89 3.04
CA LEU A 427 14.76 -2.58 2.89
C LEU A 427 14.81 -2.15 1.41
N ASP A 428 14.18 -1.04 1.07
CA ASP A 428 14.28 -0.41 -0.25
C ASP A 428 15.44 0.59 -0.33
N VAL A 429 15.75 1.03 -1.55
CA VAL A 429 16.85 1.98 -1.82
C VAL A 429 16.65 3.31 -1.07
N PRO A 430 15.47 3.96 -1.10
CA PRO A 430 15.27 5.23 -0.39
C PRO A 430 15.52 5.12 1.12
N LEU A 431 14.95 4.11 1.80
CA LEU A 431 15.10 3.95 3.25
C LEU A 431 16.53 3.55 3.63
N CYS A 432 17.19 2.71 2.82
CA CYS A 432 18.59 2.36 3.03
C CYS A 432 19.51 3.57 2.92
N ALA A 433 19.32 4.40 1.89
CA ALA A 433 20.10 5.61 1.69
C ALA A 433 20.00 6.54 2.91
N GLN A 434 18.79 6.79 3.41
CA GLN A 434 18.56 7.61 4.60
C GLN A 434 19.22 7.02 5.85
N LEU A 435 19.13 5.70 6.04
CA LEU A 435 19.78 5.01 7.16
C LEU A 435 21.30 5.15 7.13
N LEU A 436 21.93 5.01 5.95
CA LEU A 436 23.38 5.13 5.78
C LEU A 436 23.88 6.57 5.83
N GLU A 437 23.03 7.56 5.48
CA GLU A 437 23.35 8.97 5.72
C GLU A 437 23.50 9.28 7.21
N ALA A 438 22.65 8.68 8.04
CA ALA A 438 22.65 8.84 9.50
C ALA A 438 23.70 8.01 10.24
N LEU A 439 24.35 7.05 9.57
CA LEU A 439 25.31 6.16 10.21
C LEU A 439 26.70 6.84 10.35
N PRO A 440 27.33 6.83 11.55
CA PRO A 440 28.70 7.33 11.72
C PRO A 440 29.72 6.52 10.90
N ALA A 441 30.81 7.17 10.48
CA ALA A 441 31.86 6.53 9.68
C ALA A 441 32.64 5.43 10.42
N HIS A 442 32.60 5.41 11.76
CA HIS A 442 33.26 4.40 12.59
C HIS A 442 32.36 3.21 12.95
N ALA A 443 31.05 3.33 12.71
CA ALA A 443 30.09 2.37 13.20
C ALA A 443 30.13 1.06 12.40
N ARG A 444 29.90 -0.05 13.09
CA ARG A 444 29.71 -1.37 12.49
C ARG A 444 28.26 -1.53 12.02
N LEU A 445 28.05 -2.10 10.84
CA LEU A 445 26.76 -2.35 10.24
C LEU A 445 26.56 -3.83 9.92
N ILE A 446 25.52 -4.42 10.49
CA ILE A 446 25.15 -5.82 10.26
C ILE A 446 23.74 -5.89 9.70
N PHE A 447 23.60 -6.35 8.46
CA PHE A 447 22.32 -6.68 7.87
C PHE A 447 21.96 -8.14 8.17
N VAL A 448 20.73 -8.37 8.60
CA VAL A 448 20.19 -9.70 8.86
C VAL A 448 18.90 -9.84 8.08
N GLY A 449 18.77 -10.91 7.31
CA GLY A 449 17.56 -11.13 6.52
C GLY A 449 17.58 -12.39 5.67
N ASP A 450 16.44 -12.72 5.10
CA ASP A 450 16.28 -13.87 4.22
C ASP A 450 16.17 -13.38 2.77
N VAL A 451 17.21 -13.64 1.95
CA VAL A 451 17.26 -13.20 0.55
C VAL A 451 16.22 -13.90 -0.34
N ASP A 452 15.68 -15.03 0.12
CA ASP A 452 14.69 -15.82 -0.61
C ASP A 452 13.23 -15.40 -0.30
N GLN A 453 13.03 -14.54 0.71
CA GLN A 453 11.73 -13.92 0.96
C GLN A 453 11.40 -12.86 -0.09
N LEU A 454 10.15 -12.42 -0.12
CA LEU A 454 9.71 -11.29 -0.94
C LEU A 454 10.59 -10.06 -0.68
N SER A 455 11.09 -9.45 -1.76
CA SER A 455 11.83 -8.20 -1.72
C SER A 455 10.96 -7.05 -1.18
N SER A 456 11.59 -5.92 -0.85
CA SER A 456 10.93 -4.68 -0.40
C SER A 456 9.77 -4.25 -1.31
N VAL A 457 8.76 -3.59 -0.76
CA VAL A 457 7.67 -3.04 -1.60
C VAL A 457 8.15 -1.85 -2.45
N GLY A 458 9.08 -1.06 -1.90
CA GLY A 458 9.71 0.06 -2.60
C GLY A 458 10.75 -0.38 -3.65
N PRO A 459 11.36 0.59 -4.33
CA PRO A 459 12.31 0.31 -5.41
C PRO A 459 13.65 -0.24 -4.92
N GLY A 460 14.21 -1.16 -5.71
CA GLY A 460 15.53 -1.76 -5.53
C GLY A 460 15.54 -3.06 -4.72
N GLU A 461 16.70 -3.72 -4.71
CA GLU A 461 16.95 -4.95 -3.94
C GLU A 461 18.26 -4.83 -3.15
N VAL A 462 18.24 -4.08 -2.05
CA VAL A 462 19.45 -3.75 -1.30
C VAL A 462 20.17 -5.01 -0.81
N LEU A 463 19.49 -5.85 -0.01
CA LEU A 463 20.10 -7.06 0.58
C LEU A 463 20.71 -7.98 -0.49
N ARG A 464 19.96 -8.22 -1.58
CA ARG A 464 20.42 -9.08 -2.68
C ARG A 464 21.62 -8.46 -3.40
N SER A 465 21.60 -7.16 -3.68
CA SER A 465 22.69 -6.47 -4.36
C SER A 465 23.99 -6.50 -3.55
N LEU A 466 23.89 -6.34 -2.22
CA LEU A 466 25.05 -6.46 -1.32
C LEU A 466 25.67 -7.86 -1.41
N ILE A 467 24.83 -8.92 -1.41
CA ILE A 467 25.29 -10.32 -1.50
C ILE A 467 25.90 -10.63 -2.88
N VAL A 468 25.18 -10.29 -3.97
CA VAL A 468 25.58 -10.66 -5.34
C VAL A 468 26.83 -9.91 -5.80
N SER A 469 27.04 -8.67 -5.32
CA SER A 469 28.25 -7.88 -5.65
C SER A 469 29.56 -8.56 -5.23
N GLY A 470 29.52 -9.47 -4.25
CA GLY A 470 30.73 -10.07 -3.66
C GLY A 470 31.68 -9.07 -2.98
N GLN A 471 31.31 -7.79 -2.85
CA GLN A 471 32.12 -6.76 -2.20
C GLN A 471 31.87 -6.69 -0.69
N VAL A 472 30.69 -7.11 -0.25
CA VAL A 472 30.31 -7.12 1.18
C VAL A 472 30.45 -8.53 1.72
N PRO A 473 31.23 -8.76 2.79
CA PRO A 473 31.30 -10.06 3.45
C PRO A 473 29.93 -10.53 3.91
N TYR A 474 29.58 -11.77 3.59
CA TYR A 474 28.32 -12.37 4.00
C TYR A 474 28.48 -13.83 4.38
N PHE A 475 27.56 -14.30 5.21
CA PHE A 475 27.45 -15.73 5.54
C PHE A 475 26.00 -16.19 5.40
N ALA A 476 25.80 -17.32 4.73
CA ALA A 476 24.49 -17.94 4.55
C ALA A 476 24.36 -19.17 5.45
N LEU A 477 23.56 -19.07 6.52
CA LEU A 477 23.24 -20.18 7.41
C LEU A 477 22.32 -21.17 6.68
N LYS A 478 22.72 -22.43 6.63
CA LYS A 478 22.02 -23.49 5.88
C LYS A 478 21.53 -24.61 6.80
N THR A 479 22.26 -24.87 7.88
CA THR A 479 21.87 -25.92 8.82
C THR A 479 20.63 -25.51 9.62
N ILE A 480 19.61 -26.39 9.62
CA ILE A 480 18.34 -26.17 10.30
C ILE A 480 18.46 -26.70 11.74
N PHE A 481 18.25 -25.84 12.74
CA PHE A 481 18.47 -26.14 14.17
C PHE A 481 17.20 -26.24 15.01
N ARG A 482 16.03 -25.95 14.43
CA ARG A 482 14.77 -26.04 15.16
C ARG A 482 14.68 -27.44 15.79
N GLN A 483 14.14 -27.55 17.01
CA GLN A 483 14.00 -28.79 17.80
C GLN A 483 13.19 -29.92 17.12
N GLU A 484 12.92 -29.79 15.82
CA GLU A 484 12.24 -30.70 14.94
C GLU A 484 13.03 -30.72 13.62
N HIS A 485 13.99 -31.64 13.48
CA HIS A 485 14.40 -32.14 12.15
C HIS A 485 13.22 -32.76 11.36
N THR A 486 12.00 -32.68 11.89
CA THR A 486 10.72 -33.19 11.40
C THR A 486 9.73 -32.13 10.94
N SER A 487 9.98 -30.82 11.17
CA SER A 487 9.01 -29.77 10.77
C SER A 487 8.90 -29.70 9.24
N GLN A 488 7.79 -30.20 8.71
CA GLN A 488 7.51 -30.19 7.27
C GLN A 488 7.31 -28.78 6.75
N ILE A 489 6.95 -27.80 7.60
CA ILE A 489 6.91 -26.39 7.20
C ILE A 489 8.28 -25.94 6.69
N VAL A 490 9.35 -26.20 7.46
CA VAL A 490 10.70 -25.76 7.10
C VAL A 490 11.22 -26.54 5.89
N ILE A 491 11.04 -27.87 5.87
CA ILE A 491 11.42 -28.73 4.75
C ILE A 491 10.73 -28.27 3.46
N ASN A 492 9.41 -28.06 3.50
CA ASN A 492 8.64 -27.64 2.34
C ASN A 492 8.94 -26.22 1.91
N ALA A 493 9.27 -25.31 2.83
CA ALA A 493 9.76 -23.99 2.46
C ALA A 493 11.06 -24.09 1.63
N HIS A 494 12.05 -24.86 2.08
CA HIS A 494 13.29 -25.07 1.31
C HIS A 494 13.05 -25.76 -0.03
N ARG A 495 12.17 -26.77 -0.09
CA ARG A 495 11.77 -27.42 -1.35
C ARG A 495 11.17 -26.43 -2.34
N VAL A 496 10.20 -25.62 -1.88
CA VAL A 496 9.57 -24.58 -2.71
C VAL A 496 10.63 -23.60 -3.22
N ASN A 497 11.55 -23.16 -2.37
CA ASN A 497 12.63 -22.25 -2.76
C ASN A 497 13.56 -22.86 -3.83
N GLN A 498 13.80 -24.17 -3.76
CA GLN A 498 14.57 -24.92 -4.76
C GLN A 498 13.77 -25.24 -6.03
N GLY A 499 12.51 -24.80 -6.14
CA GLY A 499 11.64 -25.10 -7.28
C GLY A 499 11.08 -26.52 -7.26
N MET A 500 11.10 -27.19 -6.11
CA MET A 500 10.50 -28.50 -5.89
C MET A 500 9.12 -28.35 -5.25
N LEU A 501 8.17 -29.20 -5.63
CA LEU A 501 6.85 -29.24 -4.98
C LEU A 501 7.00 -29.64 -3.50
N PRO A 502 6.17 -29.09 -2.60
CA PRO A 502 6.08 -29.56 -1.22
C PRO A 502 5.89 -31.07 -1.15
N ASP A 503 6.58 -31.72 -0.23
CA ASP A 503 6.32 -33.10 0.15
C ASP A 503 5.10 -33.15 1.09
N ILE A 504 4.17 -34.06 0.81
CA ILE A 504 2.88 -34.16 1.49
C ILE A 504 2.78 -35.56 2.09
N ASN A 505 3.62 -35.83 3.08
CA ASN A 505 3.50 -37.05 3.87
C ASN A 505 2.42 -36.84 4.93
N ASN A 506 1.26 -37.49 4.75
CA ASN A 506 0.09 -37.38 5.63
C ASN A 506 0.18 -38.29 6.87
N GLU A 507 1.37 -38.43 7.47
CA GLU A 507 1.50 -39.20 8.71
C GLU A 507 0.84 -38.47 9.90
N ALA A 508 0.52 -39.18 10.98
CA ALA A 508 -0.07 -38.54 12.15
C ALA A 508 0.98 -37.64 12.85
N GLY A 509 0.71 -36.34 12.96
CA GLY A 509 1.58 -35.39 13.69
C GLY A 509 2.29 -34.36 12.82
N VAL A 510 2.03 -34.31 11.51
CA VAL A 510 2.60 -33.28 10.62
C VAL A 510 2.09 -31.87 10.92
N ASP A 511 2.94 -30.88 10.67
CA ASP A 511 2.68 -29.44 10.78
C ASP A 511 2.38 -28.77 9.42
N PHE A 512 2.38 -29.53 8.31
CA PHE A 512 2.09 -29.03 6.97
C PHE A 512 1.04 -29.89 6.27
N TYR A 513 -0.01 -29.25 5.76
CA TYR A 513 -1.16 -29.91 5.12
C TYR A 513 -1.44 -29.29 3.75
N GLN A 514 -1.71 -30.11 2.74
CA GLN A 514 -2.29 -29.64 1.47
C GLN A 514 -3.77 -30.00 1.39
N VAL A 515 -4.61 -29.00 1.14
CA VAL A 515 -6.02 -29.19 0.85
C VAL A 515 -6.28 -28.74 -0.59
N LYS A 516 -6.73 -29.67 -1.44
CA LYS A 516 -7.10 -29.33 -2.81
C LYS A 516 -8.45 -28.63 -2.82
N ALA A 517 -8.59 -27.54 -3.56
CA ALA A 517 -9.87 -26.88 -3.81
C ALA A 517 -9.97 -26.49 -5.29
N ASN A 518 -11.18 -26.57 -5.82
CA ASN A 518 -11.48 -26.24 -7.21
C ASN A 518 -12.63 -25.23 -7.23
N GLU A 519 -12.47 -24.14 -7.97
CA GLU A 519 -13.44 -23.04 -8.07
C GLU A 519 -13.63 -22.20 -6.78
N PRO A 520 -13.89 -20.88 -6.89
CA PRO A 520 -13.91 -20.02 -5.72
C PRO A 520 -14.90 -20.41 -4.61
N ALA A 521 -16.06 -20.98 -4.94
CA ALA A 521 -17.06 -21.38 -3.94
C ALA A 521 -16.57 -22.51 -3.03
N ASP A 522 -15.84 -23.49 -3.58
CA ASP A 522 -15.27 -24.59 -2.79
C ASP A 522 -14.17 -24.09 -1.86
N PHE A 523 -13.34 -23.16 -2.34
CA PHE A 523 -12.34 -22.48 -1.50
C PHE A 523 -13.00 -21.81 -0.30
N LEU A 524 -14.00 -20.94 -0.52
CA LEU A 524 -14.66 -20.21 0.56
C LEU A 524 -15.26 -21.15 1.61
N ARG A 525 -15.95 -22.21 1.16
CA ARG A 525 -16.51 -23.24 2.04
C ARG A 525 -15.42 -23.96 2.84
N LYS A 526 -14.35 -24.40 2.19
CA LYS A 526 -13.24 -25.11 2.85
C LYS A 526 -12.49 -24.20 3.82
N ILE A 527 -12.25 -22.94 3.49
CA ILE A 527 -11.62 -21.96 4.40
C ILE A 527 -12.45 -21.81 5.68
N ALA A 528 -13.77 -21.61 5.55
CA ALA A 528 -14.65 -21.47 6.70
C ALA A 528 -14.58 -22.71 7.62
N ILE A 529 -14.62 -23.92 7.06
CA ILE A 529 -14.51 -25.18 7.82
C ILE A 529 -13.11 -25.35 8.44
N ILE A 530 -12.04 -25.03 7.70
CA ILE A 530 -10.66 -25.19 8.17
C ILE A 530 -10.40 -24.26 9.36
N VAL A 531 -10.77 -22.98 9.22
CA VAL A 531 -10.49 -21.95 10.22
C VAL A 531 -11.46 -22.00 11.39
N GLY A 532 -12.75 -22.26 11.13
CA GLY A 532 -13.80 -22.26 12.17
C GLY A 532 -13.92 -23.55 12.96
N GLU A 533 -13.58 -24.71 12.36
CA GLU A 533 -13.83 -26.02 12.99
C GLU A 533 -12.55 -26.88 13.10
N ARG A 534 -11.87 -27.14 11.98
CA ARG A 534 -10.82 -28.18 11.93
C ARG A 534 -9.55 -27.79 12.69
N LEU A 535 -9.02 -26.59 12.46
CA LEU A 535 -7.81 -26.13 13.13
C LEU A 535 -8.04 -25.92 14.64
N PRO A 536 -9.13 -25.24 15.08
CA PRO A 536 -9.47 -25.17 16.50
C PRO A 536 -9.63 -26.54 17.15
N ALA A 537 -10.36 -27.49 16.53
CA ALA A 537 -10.60 -28.81 17.12
C ALA A 537 -9.33 -29.67 17.23
N ARG A 538 -8.39 -29.55 16.29
CA ARG A 538 -7.18 -30.38 16.26
C ARG A 538 -6.05 -29.85 17.15
N PHE A 539 -5.91 -28.54 17.23
CA PHE A 539 -4.75 -27.89 17.87
C PHE A 539 -5.12 -26.94 19.01
N SER A 540 -6.41 -26.81 19.33
CA SER A 540 -6.93 -25.87 20.33
C SER A 540 -6.56 -24.41 20.04
N PHE A 541 -6.38 -24.06 18.76
CA PHE A 541 -6.12 -22.68 18.35
C PHE A 541 -7.35 -21.81 18.52
N SER A 542 -7.15 -20.61 19.05
CA SER A 542 -8.13 -19.53 18.96
C SER A 542 -8.17 -18.95 17.54
N SER A 543 -9.25 -18.23 17.22
CA SER A 543 -9.38 -17.55 15.92
C SER A 543 -8.31 -16.48 15.69
N GLU A 544 -7.69 -15.96 16.75
CA GLU A 544 -6.62 -14.96 16.70
C GLU A 544 -5.29 -15.57 16.24
N GLU A 545 -5.03 -16.82 16.63
CA GLU A 545 -3.82 -17.57 16.31
C GLU A 545 -3.79 -18.13 14.88
N ILE A 546 -4.94 -18.10 14.20
CA ILE A 546 -5.07 -18.53 12.80
C ILE A 546 -5.04 -17.30 11.89
N GLN A 547 -4.16 -17.32 10.89
CA GLN A 547 -4.08 -16.29 9.88
C GLN A 547 -4.33 -16.86 8.48
N VAL A 548 -5.34 -16.33 7.79
CA VAL A 548 -5.52 -16.61 6.36
C VAL A 548 -4.65 -15.63 5.56
N ILE A 549 -3.91 -16.15 4.58
CA ILE A 549 -3.04 -15.37 3.71
C ILE A 549 -3.43 -15.59 2.25
N SER A 550 -3.63 -14.49 1.52
CA SER A 550 -3.97 -14.51 0.10
C SER A 550 -3.05 -13.59 -0.72
N PRO A 551 -2.67 -13.95 -1.96
CA PRO A 551 -1.81 -13.10 -2.80
C PRO A 551 -2.40 -11.74 -3.18
N MET A 552 -3.73 -11.60 -3.23
CA MET A 552 -4.41 -10.40 -3.78
C MET A 552 -5.44 -9.81 -2.80
N ASN A 553 -5.64 -8.49 -2.86
CA ASN A 553 -6.70 -7.81 -2.10
C ASN A 553 -8.09 -8.00 -2.73
N ILE A 554 -8.17 -7.90 -4.06
CA ILE A 554 -9.41 -7.89 -4.84
C ILE A 554 -9.63 -9.24 -5.51
N GLY A 555 -10.89 -9.61 -5.69
CA GLY A 555 -11.32 -10.82 -6.38
C GLY A 555 -12.10 -11.76 -5.45
N PRO A 556 -12.63 -12.87 -5.99
CA PRO A 556 -13.45 -13.80 -5.22
C PRO A 556 -12.68 -14.49 -4.09
N LEU A 557 -11.36 -14.65 -4.25
CA LEU A 557 -10.44 -15.16 -3.21
C LEU A 557 -9.49 -14.06 -2.70
N GLY A 558 -9.85 -12.79 -2.95
CA GLY A 558 -9.13 -11.64 -2.44
C GLY A 558 -9.38 -11.42 -0.95
N VAL A 559 -8.44 -10.77 -0.28
CA VAL A 559 -8.51 -10.47 1.16
C VAL A 559 -9.83 -9.83 1.57
N ASN A 560 -10.38 -8.89 0.80
CA ASN A 560 -11.64 -8.21 1.16
C ASN A 560 -12.82 -9.19 1.24
N ASN A 561 -12.95 -10.08 0.25
CA ASN A 561 -14.04 -11.06 0.25
C ASN A 561 -13.81 -12.15 1.31
N LEU A 562 -12.57 -12.61 1.48
CA LEU A 562 -12.21 -13.58 2.52
C LEU A 562 -12.53 -13.04 3.91
N ASN A 563 -12.19 -11.80 4.20
CA ASN A 563 -12.51 -11.15 5.47
C ASN A 563 -14.01 -11.10 5.75
N LYS A 564 -14.83 -10.80 4.74
CA LYS A 564 -16.29 -10.81 4.89
C LYS A 564 -16.81 -12.21 5.25
N ILE A 565 -16.36 -13.25 4.56
CA ILE A 565 -16.79 -14.63 4.82
C ILE A 565 -16.29 -15.12 6.18
N LEU A 566 -15.04 -14.81 6.54
CA LEU A 566 -14.45 -15.18 7.82
C LEU A 566 -15.08 -14.43 8.98
N GLN A 567 -15.44 -13.15 8.82
CA GLN A 567 -16.17 -12.39 9.83
C GLN A 567 -17.51 -13.07 10.12
N GLU A 568 -18.28 -13.48 9.11
CA GLU A 568 -19.56 -14.18 9.35
C GLU A 568 -19.37 -15.57 9.98
N THR A 569 -18.23 -16.23 9.71
CA THR A 569 -17.94 -17.56 10.25
C THR A 569 -17.45 -17.49 11.70
N LEU A 570 -16.53 -16.58 11.99
CA LEU A 570 -15.81 -16.50 13.27
C LEU A 570 -16.41 -15.48 14.23
N ASN A 571 -17.13 -14.49 13.70
CA ASN A 571 -17.76 -13.42 14.46
C ASN A 571 -19.15 -13.05 13.88
N PRO A 572 -20.11 -13.99 13.87
CA PRO A 572 -21.43 -13.77 13.29
C PRO A 572 -22.15 -12.61 13.97
N GLY A 573 -22.88 -11.82 13.18
CA GLY A 573 -23.63 -10.68 13.68
C GLY A 573 -24.86 -11.14 14.46
N THR A 574 -24.95 -10.80 15.74
CA THR A 574 -26.16 -10.99 16.55
C THR A 574 -26.83 -9.63 16.79
N ALA A 575 -28.14 -9.63 17.10
CA ALA A 575 -28.90 -8.40 17.32
C ALA A 575 -28.35 -7.52 18.47
N HIS A 576 -27.59 -8.13 19.39
CA HIS A 576 -27.03 -7.47 20.58
C HIS A 576 -25.56 -7.06 20.43
N LYS A 577 -24.91 -7.40 19.31
CA LYS A 577 -23.49 -7.09 19.12
C LYS A 577 -23.34 -5.72 18.48
N ALA A 578 -22.68 -4.81 19.18
CA ALA A 578 -22.47 -3.47 18.68
C ALA A 578 -21.65 -3.50 17.38
N LYS A 579 -22.03 -2.64 16.44
CA LYS A 579 -21.40 -2.56 15.11
C LYS A 579 -21.35 -1.13 14.61
N ILE A 580 -20.29 -0.82 13.88
CA ILE A 580 -20.13 0.47 13.23
C ILE A 580 -19.97 0.28 11.73
N LYS A 581 -20.62 1.15 10.96
CA LYS A 581 -20.55 1.12 9.49
C LYS A 581 -19.23 1.71 9.03
N GLN A 582 -18.56 1.00 8.13
CA GLN A 582 -17.41 1.46 7.36
C GLN A 582 -17.79 1.55 5.87
N TYR A 583 -16.91 2.17 5.07
CA TYR A 583 -17.10 2.26 3.62
C TYR A 583 -17.26 0.88 2.96
N ASP A 584 -16.46 -0.11 3.37
CA ASP A 584 -16.42 -1.47 2.79
C ASP A 584 -17.04 -2.54 3.71
N GLY A 585 -18.08 -2.18 4.49
CA GLY A 585 -18.83 -3.13 5.33
C GLY A 585 -19.12 -2.62 6.73
N PHE A 586 -18.92 -3.48 7.73
CA PHE A 586 -19.13 -3.16 9.14
C PHE A 586 -18.01 -3.76 9.99
N LEU A 587 -17.61 -3.03 11.02
CA LEU A 587 -16.81 -3.55 12.12
C LEU A 587 -17.75 -3.92 13.27
N ARG A 588 -17.43 -5.00 13.98
CA ARG A 588 -18.18 -5.59 15.08
C ARG A 588 -17.27 -5.73 16.29
N GLU A 589 -17.86 -5.68 17.47
CA GLU A 589 -17.13 -6.10 18.67
C GLU A 589 -16.59 -7.53 18.51
N GLY A 590 -15.35 -7.74 18.94
CA GLY A 590 -14.60 -8.99 18.77
C GLY A 590 -13.93 -9.18 17.42
N ASP A 591 -14.06 -8.24 16.47
CA ASP A 591 -13.39 -8.36 15.18
C ASP A 591 -11.86 -8.28 15.31
N LYS A 592 -11.18 -9.13 14.56
CA LYS A 592 -9.74 -9.04 14.32
C LYS A 592 -9.49 -7.99 13.25
N VAL A 593 -8.75 -6.94 13.59
CA VAL A 593 -8.48 -5.79 12.72
C VAL A 593 -6.98 -5.55 12.55
N ILE A 594 -6.60 -4.86 11.48
CA ILE A 594 -5.24 -4.44 11.15
C ILE A 594 -5.22 -2.93 10.91
N GLN A 595 -4.23 -2.26 11.50
CA GLN A 595 -3.92 -0.87 11.21
C GLN A 595 -3.28 -0.77 9.83
N VAL A 596 -3.75 0.13 8.98
CA VAL A 596 -3.25 0.27 7.59
C VAL A 596 -2.41 1.52 7.33
N VAL A 597 -2.42 2.47 8.26
CA VAL A 597 -1.63 3.71 8.18
C VAL A 597 -0.87 3.89 9.49
N ASN A 598 0.39 4.34 9.44
CA ASN A 598 1.12 4.67 10.65
C ASN A 598 0.45 5.84 11.37
N ASN A 599 0.17 5.69 12.67
CA ASN A 599 -0.32 6.76 13.53
C ASN A 599 0.68 6.93 14.68
N TYR A 600 1.60 7.87 14.49
CA TYR A 600 2.70 8.12 15.42
C TYR A 600 2.22 8.71 16.76
N GLU A 601 1.14 9.51 16.76
CA GLU A 601 0.54 10.07 17.97
C GLU A 601 0.01 8.97 18.89
N LYS A 602 -0.71 8.00 18.31
CA LYS A 602 -1.25 6.83 19.03
C LYS A 602 -0.26 5.68 19.16
N ASN A 603 0.93 5.84 18.58
CA ASN A 603 2.00 4.86 18.57
C ASN A 603 1.56 3.48 18.02
N VAL A 604 0.68 3.46 17.01
CA VAL A 604 0.23 2.25 16.29
C VAL A 604 0.67 2.33 14.83
N PHE A 605 1.13 1.21 14.26
CA PHE A 605 1.80 1.19 12.97
C PHE A 605 1.07 0.32 11.96
N ASN A 606 1.26 0.62 10.67
CA ASN A 606 0.75 -0.17 9.58
C ASN A 606 1.24 -1.62 9.71
N GLY A 607 0.29 -2.55 9.73
CA GLY A 607 0.51 -3.96 9.96
C GLY A 607 0.14 -4.43 11.35
N ASP A 608 -0.04 -3.55 12.35
CA ASP A 608 -0.39 -3.96 13.70
C ASP A 608 -1.81 -4.56 13.73
N ILE A 609 -1.95 -5.71 14.37
CA ILE A 609 -3.20 -6.45 14.49
C ILE A 609 -3.71 -6.26 15.91
N GLY A 610 -5.00 -6.00 16.01
CA GLY A 610 -5.69 -5.90 17.26
C GLY A 610 -7.08 -6.51 17.19
N LYS A 611 -7.76 -6.45 18.31
CA LYS A 611 -9.13 -6.91 18.48
C LYS A 611 -10.00 -5.76 18.92
N ILE A 612 -11.15 -5.61 18.30
CA ILE A 612 -12.15 -4.64 18.77
C ILE A 612 -12.74 -5.16 20.08
N ILE A 613 -12.57 -4.40 21.16
CA ILE A 613 -13.10 -4.78 22.48
C ILE A 613 -14.46 -4.16 22.77
N SER A 614 -14.74 -2.96 22.23
CA SER A 614 -16.02 -2.29 22.40
C SER A 614 -16.29 -1.28 21.28
N ILE A 615 -17.56 -1.11 20.92
CA ILE A 615 -18.04 -0.10 19.97
C ILE A 615 -19.14 0.73 20.63
N ASP A 616 -18.94 2.05 20.65
CA ASP A 616 -19.96 3.02 21.03
C ASP A 616 -20.62 3.56 19.74
N GLU A 617 -21.84 3.08 19.47
CA GLU A 617 -22.60 3.45 18.26
C GLU A 617 -23.10 4.90 18.31
N GLU A 618 -23.37 5.45 19.50
CA GLU A 618 -23.93 6.79 19.67
C GLU A 618 -22.87 7.86 19.37
N HIS A 619 -21.65 7.66 19.89
CA HIS A 619 -20.53 8.58 19.70
C HIS A 619 -19.61 8.19 18.53
N ALA A 620 -19.90 7.09 17.84
CA ALA A 620 -19.10 6.54 16.76
C ALA A 620 -17.63 6.33 17.15
N LYS A 621 -17.41 5.68 18.30
CA LYS A 621 -16.07 5.38 18.85
C LYS A 621 -15.81 3.89 18.87
N VAL A 622 -14.59 3.50 18.53
CA VAL A 622 -14.15 2.10 18.53
C VAL A 622 -12.92 1.96 19.41
N LYS A 623 -12.95 1.01 20.35
CA LYS A 623 -11.78 0.68 21.17
C LYS A 623 -11.16 -0.61 20.67
N VAL A 624 -9.88 -0.54 20.33
CA VAL A 624 -9.11 -1.67 19.81
C VAL A 624 -7.98 -1.99 20.78
N GLU A 625 -7.93 -3.24 21.22
CA GLU A 625 -6.80 -3.80 21.94
C GLU A 625 -5.81 -4.38 20.93
N PHE A 626 -4.67 -3.73 20.75
CA PHE A 626 -3.57 -4.28 19.97
C PHE A 626 -2.72 -5.15 20.88
N GLU A 627 -2.11 -6.22 20.34
CA GLU A 627 -1.28 -7.20 21.08
C GLU A 627 -0.13 -6.58 21.91
N GLN A 628 0.12 -5.28 21.78
CA GLN A 628 1.34 -4.58 22.20
C GLN A 628 1.09 -3.19 22.80
N HIS A 629 -0.17 -2.72 22.83
CA HIS A 629 -0.54 -1.39 23.33
C HIS A 629 -1.72 -1.49 24.29
N ASN A 630 -1.86 -0.49 25.16
CA ASN A 630 -3.12 -0.26 25.84
C ASN A 630 -4.23 -0.04 24.80
N ILE A 631 -5.46 -0.24 25.23
CA ILE A 631 -6.66 0.01 24.44
C ILE A 631 -6.59 1.38 23.75
N ILE A 632 -6.59 1.38 22.42
CA ILE A 632 -6.59 2.59 21.61
C ILE A 632 -8.01 2.92 21.18
N GLU A 633 -8.43 4.17 21.43
CA GLU A 633 -9.72 4.69 20.99
C GLU A 633 -9.59 5.34 19.61
N TYR A 634 -10.48 4.98 18.69
CA TYR A 634 -10.62 5.54 17.35
C TYR A 634 -11.93 6.31 17.26
N LEU A 635 -11.87 7.51 16.67
CA LEU A 635 -13.01 8.33 16.31
C LEU A 635 -13.49 8.00 14.89
N ALA A 636 -14.72 8.39 14.55
CA ALA A 636 -15.32 8.17 13.22
C ALA A 636 -14.41 8.51 12.03
N LYS A 637 -13.68 9.64 12.11
CA LYS A 637 -12.76 10.12 11.06
C LYS A 637 -11.49 9.26 10.88
N GLU A 638 -11.18 8.41 11.85
CA GLU A 638 -9.97 7.58 11.90
C GLU A 638 -10.27 6.12 11.57
N LEU A 639 -11.54 5.74 11.44
CA LEU A 639 -11.93 4.35 11.20
C LEU A 639 -11.39 3.83 9.88
N ASP A 640 -11.16 4.67 8.88
CA ASP A 640 -10.55 4.26 7.60
C ASP A 640 -9.09 3.75 7.77
N GLN A 641 -8.47 4.00 8.92
CA GLN A 641 -7.15 3.45 9.28
C GLN A 641 -7.21 1.98 9.74
N LEU A 642 -8.42 1.43 9.96
CA LEU A 642 -8.63 0.04 10.38
C LEU A 642 -9.27 -0.79 9.27
N GLN A 643 -8.80 -2.02 9.08
CA GLN A 643 -9.41 -3.00 8.20
C GLN A 643 -9.56 -4.35 8.91
N LEU A 644 -10.49 -5.20 8.48
CA LEU A 644 -10.55 -6.59 8.96
C LEU A 644 -9.25 -7.34 8.63
N ALA A 645 -8.85 -8.25 9.51
CA ALA A 645 -7.56 -8.93 9.45
C ALA A 645 -7.63 -10.46 9.65
N TYR A 646 -8.81 -11.05 9.49
CA TYR A 646 -8.96 -12.51 9.43
C TYR A 646 -8.15 -13.10 8.25
N ALA A 647 -8.16 -12.38 7.13
CA ALA A 647 -7.28 -12.57 5.99
C ALA A 647 -6.41 -11.33 5.78
N ILE A 648 -5.15 -11.54 5.37
CA ILE A 648 -4.21 -10.48 4.98
C ILE A 648 -3.46 -10.89 3.72
N THR A 649 -2.79 -9.93 3.07
CA THR A 649 -1.92 -10.25 1.94
C THR A 649 -0.59 -10.82 2.40
N VAL A 650 0.11 -11.54 1.52
CA VAL A 650 1.48 -12.03 1.81
C VAL A 650 2.41 -10.87 2.19
N HIS A 651 2.35 -9.75 1.46
CA HIS A 651 3.13 -8.55 1.76
C HIS A 651 2.85 -7.99 3.17
N LYS A 652 1.56 -7.87 3.56
CA LYS A 652 1.18 -7.40 4.89
C LYS A 652 1.55 -8.39 6.01
N SER A 653 1.84 -9.65 5.68
CA SER A 653 2.29 -10.67 6.64
C SER A 653 3.80 -10.68 6.89
N GLN A 654 4.61 -9.93 6.12
CA GLN A 654 6.05 -9.86 6.31
C GLN A 654 6.43 -9.37 7.72
N GLY A 655 7.49 -9.92 8.29
CA GLY A 655 7.89 -9.69 9.69
C GLY A 655 6.97 -10.31 10.75
N SER A 656 5.78 -10.81 10.38
CA SER A 656 4.86 -11.51 11.27
C SER A 656 5.08 -13.02 11.23
N GLU A 657 4.74 -13.71 12.31
CA GLU A 657 4.61 -15.16 12.31
C GLU A 657 3.40 -15.54 13.18
N TYR A 658 2.67 -16.57 12.74
CA TYR A 658 1.42 -17.00 13.36
C TYR A 658 1.52 -18.48 13.76
N PRO A 659 0.87 -18.90 14.87
CA PRO A 659 0.78 -20.31 15.22
C PRO A 659 0.25 -21.16 14.06
N ALA A 660 -0.84 -20.73 13.40
CA ALA A 660 -1.41 -21.40 12.24
C ALA A 660 -1.59 -20.46 11.06
N VAL A 661 -1.23 -20.91 9.86
CA VAL A 661 -1.41 -20.16 8.61
C VAL A 661 -2.20 -20.99 7.60
N VAL A 662 -3.19 -20.37 6.97
CA VAL A 662 -3.90 -20.95 5.81
C VAL A 662 -3.53 -20.14 4.57
N VAL A 663 -2.75 -20.73 3.67
CA VAL A 663 -2.30 -20.10 2.42
C VAL A 663 -3.28 -20.45 1.30
N VAL A 664 -3.84 -19.43 0.64
CA VAL A 664 -4.77 -19.59 -0.48
C VAL A 664 -4.02 -19.41 -1.80
N LEU A 665 -4.07 -20.40 -2.69
CA LEU A 665 -3.54 -20.30 -4.06
C LEU A 665 -4.55 -20.77 -5.11
N SER A 666 -4.93 -19.88 -6.02
CA SER A 666 -5.84 -20.20 -7.13
C SER A 666 -5.32 -19.61 -8.44
N MET A 667 -5.65 -20.24 -9.57
CA MET A 667 -5.35 -19.70 -10.90
C MET A 667 -6.04 -18.35 -11.16
N ALA A 668 -7.08 -18.00 -10.40
CA ALA A 668 -7.66 -16.65 -10.42
C ALA A 668 -6.65 -15.55 -10.02
N GLN A 669 -5.53 -15.93 -9.38
CA GLN A 669 -4.47 -15.03 -8.89
C GLN A 669 -3.17 -15.19 -9.68
N LYS A 670 -3.23 -15.73 -10.91
CA LYS A 670 -2.07 -16.12 -11.74
C LYS A 670 -0.93 -15.11 -11.77
N THR A 671 -1.23 -13.82 -11.84
CA THR A 671 -0.24 -12.73 -11.94
C THR A 671 0.68 -12.61 -10.72
N MET A 672 0.23 -13.07 -9.55
CA MET A 672 0.96 -13.01 -8.29
C MET A 672 1.60 -14.36 -7.90
N LEU A 673 1.35 -15.44 -8.65
CA LEU A 673 1.84 -16.77 -8.32
C LEU A 673 3.34 -16.88 -8.64
N LYS A 674 4.16 -16.58 -7.64
CA LYS A 674 5.63 -16.63 -7.70
C LYS A 674 6.19 -17.46 -6.56
N ARG A 675 7.41 -17.96 -6.74
CA ARG A 675 8.08 -18.86 -5.80
C ARG A 675 8.35 -18.20 -4.45
N ASN A 676 8.95 -17.01 -4.47
CA ASN A 676 9.25 -16.21 -3.28
C ASN A 676 7.99 -15.78 -2.51
N LEU A 677 6.88 -15.50 -3.21
CA LEU A 677 5.59 -15.21 -2.58
C LEU A 677 5.07 -16.42 -1.81
N LEU A 678 5.10 -17.61 -2.43
CA LEU A 678 4.69 -18.85 -1.76
C LEU A 678 5.62 -19.21 -0.59
N TYR A 679 6.93 -19.14 -0.81
CA TYR A 679 7.93 -19.35 0.23
C TYR A 679 7.67 -18.43 1.43
N THR A 680 7.53 -17.12 1.19
CA THR A 680 7.24 -16.13 2.23
C THR A 680 5.96 -16.50 2.99
N ALA A 681 4.88 -16.87 2.30
CA ALA A 681 3.62 -17.26 2.93
C ALA A 681 3.76 -18.51 3.82
N ILE A 682 4.51 -19.53 3.38
CA ILE A 682 4.76 -20.75 4.14
C ILE A 682 5.57 -20.43 5.41
N THR A 683 6.62 -19.62 5.29
CA THR A 683 7.50 -19.27 6.43
C THR A 683 6.80 -18.47 7.52
N ARG A 684 5.58 -17.96 7.30
CA ARG A 684 4.80 -17.27 8.34
C ARG A 684 4.23 -18.23 9.39
N GLY A 685 4.15 -19.54 9.12
CA GLY A 685 3.58 -20.52 10.03
C GLY A 685 4.58 -21.07 11.04
N LYS A 686 4.22 -21.07 12.33
CA LYS A 686 5.04 -21.63 13.41
C LYS A 686 4.72 -23.08 13.74
N LYS A 687 3.44 -23.43 13.89
CA LYS A 687 2.99 -24.75 14.36
C LYS A 687 2.17 -25.52 13.33
N CYS A 688 1.50 -24.82 12.40
CA CYS A 688 0.69 -25.45 11.36
C CYS A 688 0.60 -24.56 10.12
N VAL A 689 0.79 -25.15 8.94
CA VAL A 689 0.50 -24.51 7.64
C VAL A 689 -0.48 -25.38 6.87
N VAL A 690 -1.57 -24.77 6.41
CA VAL A 690 -2.52 -25.39 5.49
C VAL A 690 -2.44 -24.69 4.15
N LEU A 691 -1.96 -25.40 3.13
CA LEU A 691 -1.93 -24.94 1.75
C LEU A 691 -3.24 -25.32 1.06
N LEU A 692 -4.20 -24.40 1.04
CA LEU A 692 -5.44 -24.55 0.30
C LEU A 692 -5.24 -24.06 -1.13
N CYS A 693 -5.17 -24.99 -2.09
CA CYS A 693 -4.74 -24.65 -3.44
C CYS A 693 -5.38 -25.46 -4.56
N GLU A 694 -5.39 -24.85 -5.74
CA GLU A 694 -5.46 -25.58 -7.01
C GLU A 694 -4.09 -26.17 -7.34
N GLU A 695 -4.06 -27.41 -7.84
CA GLU A 695 -2.80 -28.08 -8.14
C GLU A 695 -1.99 -27.35 -9.23
N GLN A 696 -2.68 -26.77 -10.22
CA GLN A 696 -2.06 -25.97 -11.27
C GLN A 696 -1.45 -24.67 -10.72
N ALA A 697 -2.15 -24.01 -9.78
CA ALA A 697 -1.67 -22.79 -9.15
C ALA A 697 -0.40 -23.04 -8.32
N LEU A 698 -0.35 -24.15 -7.58
CA LEU A 698 0.83 -24.57 -6.83
C LEU A 698 2.03 -24.81 -7.75
N ARG A 699 1.85 -25.61 -8.81
CA ARG A 699 2.91 -25.88 -9.80
C ARG A 699 3.41 -24.60 -10.46
N LEU A 700 2.50 -23.70 -10.83
CA LEU A 700 2.87 -22.42 -11.41
C LEU A 700 3.68 -21.57 -10.43
N ALA A 701 3.24 -21.45 -9.17
CA ALA A 701 3.95 -20.67 -8.16
C ALA A 701 5.37 -21.21 -7.91
N VAL A 702 5.54 -22.52 -7.79
CA VAL A 702 6.85 -23.16 -7.55
C VAL A 702 7.80 -22.98 -8.75
N ASN A 703 7.29 -23.14 -9.97
CA ASN A 703 8.10 -23.05 -11.19
C ASN A 703 8.41 -21.61 -11.60
N THR A 704 7.57 -20.64 -11.21
CA THR A 704 7.76 -19.23 -11.52
C THR A 704 8.72 -18.61 -10.51
N HIS A 705 10.02 -18.71 -10.80
CA HIS A 705 11.00 -17.89 -10.10
C HIS A 705 10.87 -16.45 -10.57
N GLU A 706 10.95 -15.49 -9.63
CA GLU A 706 11.10 -14.08 -9.99
C GLU A 706 12.52 -13.88 -10.54
N VAL A 707 12.71 -14.22 -11.82
CA VAL A 707 13.88 -13.82 -12.63
C VAL A 707 13.53 -12.53 -13.41
N ALA A 708 12.49 -11.81 -13.00
CA ALA A 708 12.44 -10.38 -13.26
C ALA A 708 13.40 -9.76 -12.25
N THR A 709 14.70 -9.74 -12.57
CA THR A 709 15.66 -8.94 -11.81
C THR A 709 15.11 -7.52 -11.80
N ARG A 710 14.79 -7.01 -10.62
CA ARG A 710 14.46 -5.60 -10.48
C ARG A 710 15.61 -4.82 -11.08
N ILE A 711 15.28 -3.88 -11.96
CA ILE A 711 16.29 -3.07 -12.65
C ILE A 711 16.81 -2.08 -11.62
N ASN A 712 18.02 -2.31 -11.15
CA ASN A 712 18.73 -1.52 -10.15
C ASN A 712 20.22 -1.59 -10.48
N LYS A 713 20.99 -0.55 -10.15
CA LYS A 713 22.42 -0.44 -10.48
C LYS A 713 23.31 -0.63 -9.25
N LEU A 714 22.75 -0.82 -8.06
CA LEU A 714 23.51 -0.92 -6.82
C LEU A 714 24.62 -1.99 -6.85
N GLU A 715 24.38 -3.15 -7.47
CA GLU A 715 25.40 -4.20 -7.68
C GLU A 715 26.63 -3.64 -8.43
N GLU A 716 26.41 -2.97 -9.56
CA GLU A 716 27.47 -2.41 -10.40
C GLU A 716 28.17 -1.24 -9.70
N TRP A 717 27.41 -0.36 -9.04
CA TRP A 717 27.97 0.73 -8.25
C TRP A 717 28.90 0.23 -7.16
N LEU A 718 28.67 -0.94 -6.57
CA LEU A 718 29.57 -1.50 -5.56
C LEU A 718 30.91 -1.95 -6.16
N HIS A 719 30.96 -2.30 -7.44
CA HIS A 719 32.18 -2.64 -8.16
C HIS A 719 32.95 -1.43 -8.72
N GLU A 720 32.24 -0.36 -9.11
CA GLU A 720 32.86 0.85 -9.64
C GLU A 720 33.69 1.59 -8.56
N TYR A 721 34.74 2.34 -8.90
CA TYR A 721 35.76 2.83 -7.95
C TYR A 721 35.29 3.89 -6.95
#